data_AF-A0AAD4PIJ4-F1
#
_entry.id   AF-A0AAD4PIJ4-F1
#
_cell.length_a   1.000
_cell.length_b   1.000
_cell.length_c   1.000
_cell.angle_alpha   90.00
_cell.angle_beta   90.00
_cell.angle_gamma   90.00
#
_symmetry.space_group_name_H-M   'P 1'
#
loop_
_entity.id
_entity.type
_entity.pdbx_description
1 polymer ?
#
loop_
_entity_poly.entity_id
_entity_poly.type
_entity_poly.pdbx_seq_one_letter_code
_entity_poly.pdbx_strand_id
1 'polypeptide(L)'
;MEKTNGIHYIELSNNFIRFDAVSQLTNVFFDDSNKQIFAVRSGGATGVVVKGPVEDTVITFCMSDRGGAIRSIKFSPDNQILAVQRKENAVELVCFQGEQPLLQDIITHQVKTLIYGFVWVHNRELALISNTGVEIFQIVPEKRQVRSVKALSISIKWFAWCCDANVALLCTNEGNTLIPVIIKQKVITKLPKVDLGNPSREVMESKVTLGRVYGVLAVLILQANSNSGMMEVEVHLLNGPGLAPRKCHVLRLSLVGLFAINTVDNLIVVHHQATGTSLLFDIALRGELINDVTYHSPITPGRSIKPFGLKLPSLSPDGQILQCELYSTNWVLFQPNIVIDAKLGCMWYLNLAIEPLCHLISDRIRLTEFLLQRCSGKHMLLKVLQQLIDEQYKGTLLPVLETIFDKINKIYASWVQLELQSQTAQPSNVKTTVSKHAAPPIVLIEQSDMAQILQTIAERPYTESVLMLYLQSLNKYNIAAQEELSKMIISELIRNRSFDTLRRLVSYSMLQESKSVACFLLAHSDVNSAISQVAIDMLGKIQAHEIIIEVMLGQGKVIDALRLAKNSLGLDKVPARKFLEAAHKTQDDLIFHSVFKFFQMRNMRMYETTAFPKAEQCTEFIQHFNNTFSADSTIKMQIS
;
A
#
# COMPACT_ATOMS: atom_id res chain seq x y z
N MET A 1 -26.11 -15.09 26.77
CA MET A 1 -25.25 -16.29 26.74
C MET A 1 -24.58 -16.36 25.38
N GLU A 2 -23.44 -15.68 25.26
CA GLU A 2 -22.60 -15.68 24.06
C GLU A 2 -22.02 -17.08 23.87
N LYS A 3 -22.57 -17.85 22.93
CA LYS A 3 -21.86 -19.03 22.43
C LYS A 3 -20.52 -18.55 21.89
N THR A 4 -19.46 -19.24 22.28
CA THR A 4 -18.08 -19.08 21.82
C THR A 4 -18.01 -18.84 20.31
N ASN A 5 -18.05 -17.57 19.90
CA ASN A 5 -17.80 -17.19 18.51
C ASN A 5 -16.35 -17.54 18.24
N GLY A 6 -16.13 -18.55 17.39
CA GLY A 6 -14.79 -18.91 16.95
C GLY A 6 -14.06 -17.70 16.36
N ILE A 7 -12.75 -17.71 16.37
CA ILE A 7 -11.95 -16.70 15.67
C ILE A 7 -12.15 -16.93 14.15
N HIS A 8 -12.78 -15.97 13.47
CA HIS A 8 -13.06 -15.99 12.03
C HIS A 8 -12.29 -14.87 11.32
N TYR A 9 -11.77 -15.14 10.12
CA TYR A 9 -10.99 -14.15 9.35
C TYR A 9 -11.61 -13.75 8.00
N ILE A 10 -12.65 -14.44 7.55
CA ILE A 10 -13.51 -13.98 6.43
C ILE A 10 -14.89 -13.67 6.98
N GLU A 11 -15.46 -12.56 6.55
CA GLU A 11 -16.84 -12.19 6.86
C GLU A 11 -17.60 -11.72 5.61
N LEU A 12 -18.92 -11.88 5.63
CA LEU A 12 -19.80 -11.30 4.62
C LEU A 12 -20.02 -9.82 4.95
N SER A 13 -20.06 -8.99 3.91
CA SER A 13 -20.32 -7.55 4.03
C SER A 13 -21.69 -7.26 4.65
N ASN A 14 -21.75 -6.28 5.56
CA ASN A 14 -23.02 -5.81 6.11
C ASN A 14 -23.86 -5.03 5.07
N ASN A 15 -23.22 -4.35 4.13
CA ASN A 15 -23.88 -3.63 3.04
C ASN A 15 -24.07 -4.57 1.83
N PHE A 16 -24.91 -5.59 2.03
CA PHE A 16 -25.21 -6.57 0.98
C PHE A 16 -26.40 -6.12 0.13
N ILE A 17 -26.45 -6.58 -1.12
CA ILE A 17 -27.53 -6.27 -2.05
C ILE A 17 -28.63 -7.30 -1.89
N ARG A 18 -29.85 -6.85 -1.54
CA ARG A 18 -31.04 -7.70 -1.48
C ARG A 18 -31.87 -7.56 -2.74
N PHE A 19 -32.21 -8.67 -3.38
CA PHE A 19 -33.00 -8.74 -4.61
C PHE A 19 -34.10 -9.81 -4.50
N ASP A 20 -34.98 -9.87 -5.50
CA ASP A 20 -36.05 -10.87 -5.52
C ASP A 20 -35.45 -12.27 -5.73
N ALA A 21 -35.73 -13.18 -4.79
CA ALA A 21 -35.25 -14.55 -4.87
C ALA A 21 -35.74 -15.26 -6.14
N VAL A 22 -34.91 -16.19 -6.62
CA VAL A 22 -35.26 -17.07 -7.73
C VAL A 22 -36.51 -17.88 -7.39
N SER A 23 -37.46 -17.89 -8.31
CA SER A 23 -38.75 -18.58 -8.15
C SER A 23 -39.19 -19.15 -9.51
N GLN A 24 -40.36 -19.79 -9.55
CA GLN A 24 -40.94 -20.24 -10.83
C GLN A 24 -41.19 -19.08 -11.81
N LEU A 25 -41.36 -17.85 -11.28
CA LEU A 25 -41.65 -16.66 -12.08
C LEU A 25 -40.43 -15.74 -12.22
N THR A 26 -39.46 -15.80 -11.30
CA THR A 26 -38.32 -14.88 -11.23
C THR A 26 -37.02 -15.61 -11.54
N ASN A 27 -36.31 -15.15 -12.57
CA ASN A 27 -34.94 -15.58 -12.88
C ASN A 27 -33.94 -14.49 -12.46
N VAL A 28 -32.76 -14.91 -12.01
CA VAL A 28 -31.72 -14.00 -11.51
C VAL A 28 -30.48 -14.11 -12.39
N PHE A 29 -29.94 -12.97 -12.82
CA PHE A 29 -28.71 -12.89 -13.61
C PHE A 29 -27.73 -11.90 -12.97
N PHE A 30 -26.45 -12.16 -13.16
CA PHE A 30 -25.37 -11.29 -12.68
C PHE A 30 -24.61 -10.71 -13.87
N ASP A 31 -24.48 -9.39 -13.88
CA ASP A 31 -23.64 -8.65 -14.82
C ASP A 31 -22.28 -8.39 -14.16
N ASP A 32 -21.28 -9.14 -14.61
CA ASP A 32 -19.91 -9.08 -14.12
C ASP A 32 -19.22 -7.75 -14.41
N SER A 33 -19.65 -7.02 -15.45
CA SER A 33 -19.01 -5.79 -15.92
C SER A 33 -19.40 -4.61 -15.03
N ASN A 34 -20.69 -4.49 -14.70
CA ASN A 34 -21.22 -3.44 -13.82
C ASN A 34 -21.40 -3.90 -12.36
N LYS A 35 -21.13 -5.18 -12.06
CA LYS A 35 -21.38 -5.83 -10.76
C LYS A 35 -22.85 -5.70 -10.32
N GLN A 36 -23.78 -5.76 -11.27
CA GLN A 36 -25.21 -5.59 -11.04
C GLN A 36 -25.95 -6.93 -11.05
N ILE A 37 -27.04 -7.03 -10.30
CA ILE A 37 -27.96 -8.16 -10.33
C ILE A 37 -29.26 -7.76 -11.00
N PHE A 38 -29.73 -8.63 -11.89
CA PHE A 38 -31.01 -8.54 -12.58
C PHE A 38 -31.96 -9.60 -12.01
N ALA A 39 -33.07 -9.15 -11.42
CA ALA A 39 -34.21 -9.99 -11.12
C ALA A 39 -35.26 -9.81 -12.22
N VAL A 40 -35.43 -10.83 -13.07
CA VAL A 40 -36.30 -10.80 -14.24
C VAL A 40 -37.54 -11.65 -13.98
N ARG A 41 -38.70 -10.99 -13.90
CA ARG A 41 -40.00 -11.65 -13.69
C ARG A 41 -40.68 -11.94 -15.02
N SER A 42 -41.20 -13.16 -15.18
CA SER A 42 -41.93 -13.63 -16.38
C SER A 42 -41.23 -13.27 -17.71
N GLY A 43 -39.92 -13.56 -17.81
CA GLY A 43 -39.15 -13.27 -19.02
C GLY A 43 -38.95 -11.78 -19.35
N GLY A 44 -39.27 -10.89 -18.40
CA GLY A 44 -39.19 -9.44 -18.51
C GLY A 44 -40.53 -8.74 -18.66
N ALA A 45 -41.61 -9.48 -18.91
CA ALA A 45 -42.94 -8.92 -19.18
C ALA A 45 -43.56 -8.24 -17.96
N THR A 46 -43.34 -8.81 -16.77
CA THR A 46 -43.90 -8.33 -15.49
C THR A 46 -42.93 -7.44 -14.72
N GLY A 47 -41.75 -7.18 -15.29
CA GLY A 47 -40.74 -6.28 -14.75
C GLY A 47 -39.36 -6.92 -14.62
N VAL A 48 -38.36 -6.08 -14.79
CA VAL A 48 -36.94 -6.33 -14.51
C VAL A 48 -36.51 -5.33 -13.46
N VAL A 49 -35.95 -5.82 -12.37
CA VAL A 49 -35.36 -5.00 -11.31
C VAL A 49 -33.86 -5.21 -11.32
N VAL A 50 -33.11 -4.13 -11.50
CA VAL A 50 -31.65 -4.15 -11.52
C VAL A 50 -31.13 -3.40 -10.32
N LYS A 51 -30.25 -4.05 -9.57
CA LYS A 51 -29.60 -3.47 -8.38
C LYS A 51 -28.10 -3.58 -8.52
N GLY A 52 -27.40 -2.48 -8.25
CA GLY A 52 -25.94 -2.39 -8.30
C GLY A 52 -25.29 -2.26 -6.92
N PRO A 53 -23.96 -2.11 -6.90
CA PRO A 53 -23.20 -1.84 -5.68
C PRO A 53 -23.48 -0.46 -5.07
N VAL A 54 -24.01 0.49 -5.85
CA VAL A 54 -24.35 1.83 -5.37
C VAL A 54 -25.77 1.82 -4.83
N GLU A 55 -25.92 2.03 -3.51
CA GLU A 55 -27.16 1.81 -2.74
C GLU A 55 -28.40 2.52 -3.32
N ASP A 56 -28.22 3.67 -3.97
CA ASP A 56 -29.33 4.47 -4.53
C ASP A 56 -29.75 4.09 -5.96
N THR A 57 -29.00 3.20 -6.62
CA THR A 57 -29.25 2.87 -8.04
C THR A 57 -30.10 1.62 -8.19
N VAL A 58 -31.41 1.82 -8.31
CA VAL A 58 -32.37 0.76 -8.67
C VAL A 58 -33.02 1.10 -9.99
N ILE A 59 -32.75 0.32 -11.04
CA ILE A 59 -33.36 0.51 -12.35
C ILE A 59 -34.50 -0.50 -12.48
N THR A 60 -35.71 -0.01 -12.76
CA THR A 60 -36.90 -0.86 -12.95
C THR A 60 -37.54 -0.57 -14.29
N PHE A 61 -37.76 -1.61 -15.10
CA PHE A 61 -38.37 -1.48 -16.41
C PHE A 61 -39.10 -2.76 -16.83
N CYS A 62 -39.94 -2.68 -17.85
CA CYS A 62 -40.58 -3.85 -18.46
C CYS A 62 -40.04 -4.08 -19.87
N MET A 63 -39.97 -5.34 -20.28
CA MET A 63 -39.60 -5.75 -21.65
C MET A 63 -40.80 -6.38 -22.33
N SER A 64 -40.87 -6.29 -23.65
CA SER A 64 -41.85 -7.05 -24.43
C SER A 64 -41.58 -8.56 -24.28
N ASP A 65 -42.63 -9.35 -24.04
CA ASP A 65 -42.53 -10.80 -24.13
C ASP A 65 -42.29 -11.21 -25.59
N ARG A 66 -41.06 -11.64 -25.88
CA ARG A 66 -40.64 -12.11 -27.20
C ARG A 66 -40.43 -13.62 -27.25
N GLY A 67 -40.88 -14.33 -26.21
CA GLY A 67 -40.73 -15.77 -26.08
C GLY A 67 -39.30 -16.22 -25.80
N GLY A 68 -39.16 -17.42 -25.22
CA GLY A 68 -37.88 -18.03 -24.90
C GLY A 68 -37.26 -17.54 -23.58
N ALA A 69 -36.62 -18.47 -22.86
CA ALA A 69 -35.91 -18.17 -21.63
C ALA A 69 -34.69 -17.28 -21.91
N ILE A 70 -34.47 -16.28 -21.06
CA ILE A 70 -33.27 -15.44 -21.14
C ILE A 70 -32.08 -16.29 -20.67
N ARG A 71 -31.03 -16.32 -21.48
CA ARG A 71 -29.76 -16.99 -21.16
C ARG A 71 -28.76 -16.03 -20.52
N SER A 72 -28.70 -14.80 -21.03
CA SER A 72 -27.84 -13.74 -20.50
C SER A 72 -28.44 -12.37 -20.74
N ILE A 73 -28.24 -11.46 -19.80
CA ILE A 73 -28.73 -10.08 -19.82
C ILE A 73 -27.70 -9.20 -19.13
N LYS A 74 -27.24 -8.12 -19.78
CA LYS A 74 -26.24 -7.19 -19.22
C LYS A 74 -26.42 -5.78 -19.76
N PHE A 75 -26.12 -4.78 -18.93
CA PHE A 75 -26.13 -3.37 -19.36
C PHE A 75 -24.77 -2.95 -19.91
N SER A 76 -24.77 -1.99 -20.83
CA SER A 76 -23.57 -1.23 -21.17
C SER A 76 -23.04 -0.50 -19.92
N PRO A 77 -21.74 -0.12 -19.87
CA PRO A 77 -21.16 0.55 -18.71
C PRO A 77 -21.87 1.85 -18.26
N ASP A 78 -22.59 2.52 -19.16
CA ASP A 78 -23.39 3.72 -18.90
C ASP A 78 -24.89 3.45 -18.69
N ASN A 79 -25.28 2.18 -18.61
CA ASN A 79 -26.67 1.70 -18.50
C ASN A 79 -27.61 2.21 -19.62
N GLN A 80 -27.08 2.63 -20.78
CA GLN A 80 -27.90 3.15 -21.89
C GLN A 80 -28.35 2.08 -22.89
N ILE A 81 -27.66 0.93 -22.94
CA ILE A 81 -27.98 -0.16 -23.87
C ILE A 81 -28.01 -1.48 -23.10
N LEU A 82 -29.13 -2.17 -23.17
CA LEU A 82 -29.30 -3.50 -22.61
C LEU A 82 -29.10 -4.56 -23.69
N ALA A 83 -28.19 -5.50 -23.46
CA ALA A 83 -28.03 -6.68 -24.30
C ALA A 83 -28.76 -7.87 -23.67
N VAL A 84 -29.60 -8.55 -24.44
CA VAL A 84 -30.39 -9.71 -24.02
C VAL A 84 -30.19 -10.85 -25.00
N GLN A 85 -29.80 -12.03 -24.52
CA GLN A 85 -29.70 -13.25 -25.32
C GLN A 85 -30.82 -14.21 -24.92
N ARG A 86 -31.76 -14.44 -25.83
CA ARG A 86 -32.82 -15.46 -25.71
C ARG A 86 -32.55 -16.69 -26.57
N LYS A 87 -31.85 -16.50 -27.68
CA LYS A 87 -31.51 -17.55 -28.65
C LYS A 87 -30.02 -17.84 -28.62
N GLU A 88 -29.65 -19.03 -29.09
CA GLU A 88 -28.26 -19.50 -29.13
C GLU A 88 -27.40 -18.76 -30.17
N ASN A 89 -28.02 -18.07 -31.13
CA ASN A 89 -27.37 -17.43 -32.26
C ASN A 89 -27.84 -15.97 -32.49
N ALA A 90 -28.45 -15.34 -31.49
CA ALA A 90 -28.88 -13.95 -31.60
C ALA A 90 -28.80 -13.19 -30.26
N VAL A 91 -28.44 -11.91 -30.35
CA VAL A 91 -28.46 -10.95 -29.23
C VAL A 91 -29.41 -9.80 -29.60
N GLU A 92 -30.31 -9.47 -28.70
CA GLU A 92 -31.21 -8.33 -28.78
C GLU A 92 -30.58 -7.15 -28.03
N LEU A 93 -30.59 -5.96 -28.64
CA LEU A 93 -30.08 -4.73 -28.05
C LEU A 93 -31.23 -3.76 -27.88
N VAL A 94 -31.50 -3.37 -26.63
CA VAL A 94 -32.58 -2.45 -26.26
C VAL A 94 -31.93 -1.15 -25.78
N CYS A 95 -32.22 -0.04 -26.47
CA CYS A 95 -31.71 1.28 -26.08
C CYS A 95 -32.63 1.92 -25.03
N PHE A 96 -32.05 2.71 -24.13
CA PHE A 96 -32.78 3.41 -23.08
C PHE A 96 -32.78 4.92 -23.35
N GLN A 97 -33.87 5.59 -22.96
CA GLN A 97 -33.97 7.04 -22.89
C GLN A 97 -34.33 7.40 -21.44
N GLY A 98 -33.35 7.88 -20.68
CA GLY A 98 -33.48 7.93 -19.22
C GLY A 98 -33.60 6.51 -18.66
N GLU A 99 -34.60 6.26 -17.82
CA GLU A 99 -34.83 4.94 -17.20
C GLU A 99 -35.79 4.03 -18.00
N GLN A 100 -36.30 4.51 -19.15
CA GLN A 100 -37.30 3.79 -19.91
C GLN A 100 -36.71 3.13 -21.17
N PRO A 101 -37.05 1.85 -21.44
CA PRO A 101 -36.59 1.15 -22.63
C PRO A 101 -37.38 1.57 -23.88
N LEU A 102 -36.66 1.84 -24.96
CA LEU A 102 -37.22 2.11 -26.28
C LEU A 102 -37.57 0.79 -26.98
N LEU A 103 -38.68 0.17 -26.58
CA LEU A 103 -39.10 -1.16 -27.07
C LEU A 103 -39.45 -1.20 -28.57
N GLN A 104 -39.67 -0.05 -29.20
CA GLN A 104 -39.93 0.06 -30.64
C GLN A 104 -38.64 -0.06 -31.48
N ASP A 105 -37.48 0.10 -30.84
CA ASP A 105 -36.17 0.28 -31.49
C ASP A 105 -35.19 -0.87 -31.15
N ILE A 106 -35.73 -2.05 -30.83
CA ILE A 106 -34.92 -3.24 -30.52
C ILE A 106 -34.14 -3.66 -31.76
N ILE A 107 -32.81 -3.72 -31.63
CA ILE A 107 -31.92 -4.19 -32.68
C ILE A 107 -31.62 -5.67 -32.42
N THR A 108 -32.07 -6.56 -33.30
CA THR A 108 -31.74 -7.99 -33.21
C THR A 108 -30.53 -8.29 -34.10
N HIS A 109 -29.40 -8.62 -33.48
CA HIS A 109 -28.21 -9.06 -34.18
C HIS A 109 -28.17 -10.59 -34.23
N GLN A 110 -28.41 -11.16 -35.41
CA GLN A 110 -28.33 -12.60 -35.66
C GLN A 110 -26.99 -12.98 -36.27
N VAL A 111 -26.39 -14.04 -35.74
CA VAL A 111 -25.14 -14.62 -36.23
C VAL A 111 -25.38 -16.06 -36.67
N LYS A 112 -24.48 -16.60 -37.52
CA LYS A 112 -24.55 -18.00 -37.97
C LYS A 112 -23.96 -18.99 -36.96
N THR A 113 -23.34 -18.47 -35.90
CA THR A 113 -22.47 -19.18 -34.98
C THR A 113 -23.19 -19.41 -33.65
N LEU A 114 -22.74 -20.41 -32.88
CA LEU A 114 -23.22 -20.64 -31.52
C LEU A 114 -22.55 -19.63 -30.58
N ILE A 115 -23.35 -18.81 -29.89
CA ILE A 115 -22.87 -17.81 -28.94
C ILE A 115 -22.69 -18.47 -27.58
N TYR A 116 -21.46 -18.49 -27.07
CA TYR A 116 -21.18 -18.89 -25.69
C TYR A 116 -21.47 -17.77 -24.71
N GLY A 117 -21.23 -16.52 -25.10
CA GLY A 117 -21.60 -15.36 -24.30
C GLY A 117 -21.17 -14.04 -24.94
N PHE A 118 -21.51 -12.95 -24.27
CA PHE A 118 -21.12 -11.60 -24.68
C PHE A 118 -20.65 -10.78 -23.47
N VAL A 119 -19.78 -9.81 -23.73
CA VAL A 119 -19.22 -8.89 -22.73
C VAL A 119 -19.15 -7.48 -23.31
N TRP A 120 -19.46 -6.48 -22.49
CA TRP A 120 -19.31 -5.09 -22.88
C TRP A 120 -17.85 -4.67 -22.73
N VAL A 121 -17.28 -4.07 -23.78
CA VAL A 121 -15.87 -3.59 -23.76
C VAL A 121 -15.81 -2.06 -23.77
N HIS A 122 -16.91 -1.40 -24.14
CA HIS A 122 -17.11 0.03 -24.09
C HIS A 122 -18.62 0.34 -24.13
N ASN A 123 -19.03 1.58 -23.88
CA ASN A 123 -20.45 2.01 -23.84
C ASN A 123 -21.27 1.59 -25.07
N ARG A 124 -20.64 1.58 -26.26
CA ARG A 124 -21.28 1.20 -27.53
C ARG A 124 -20.55 0.08 -28.25
N GLU A 125 -19.68 -0.65 -27.56
CA GLU A 125 -18.96 -1.78 -28.15
C GLU A 125 -19.17 -3.05 -27.32
N LEU A 126 -19.64 -4.09 -27.99
CA LEU A 126 -19.96 -5.39 -27.42
C LEU A 126 -19.07 -6.44 -28.06
N ALA A 127 -18.37 -7.23 -27.26
CA ALA A 127 -17.63 -8.40 -27.73
C ALA A 127 -18.50 -9.65 -27.60
N LEU A 128 -18.67 -10.36 -28.72
CA LEU A 128 -19.35 -11.64 -28.82
C LEU A 128 -18.31 -12.76 -28.83
N ILE A 129 -18.48 -13.75 -27.95
CA ILE A 129 -17.66 -14.96 -27.92
C ILE A 129 -18.51 -16.12 -28.44
N SER A 130 -18.11 -16.69 -29.56
CA SER A 130 -18.80 -17.77 -30.26
C SER A 130 -17.93 -19.01 -30.38
N ASN A 131 -18.49 -20.11 -30.88
CA ASN A 131 -17.72 -21.31 -31.23
C ASN A 131 -16.67 -21.09 -32.35
N THR A 132 -16.78 -20.01 -33.13
CA THR A 132 -15.86 -19.71 -34.24
C THR A 132 -14.84 -18.60 -33.94
N GLY A 133 -14.99 -17.90 -32.83
CA GLY A 133 -14.06 -16.83 -32.45
C GLY A 133 -14.65 -15.74 -31.57
N VAL A 134 -13.89 -14.66 -31.46
CA VAL A 134 -14.25 -13.44 -30.72
C VAL A 134 -14.42 -12.28 -31.70
N GLU A 135 -15.56 -11.60 -31.65
CA GLU A 135 -15.88 -10.47 -32.54
C GLU A 135 -16.36 -9.26 -31.73
N ILE A 136 -15.75 -8.10 -31.96
CA ILE A 136 -16.19 -6.82 -31.39
C ILE A 136 -17.14 -6.16 -32.38
N PHE A 137 -18.32 -5.80 -31.89
CA PHE A 137 -19.33 -5.08 -32.62
C PHE A 137 -19.53 -3.68 -32.04
N GLN A 138 -19.64 -2.69 -32.91
CA GLN A 138 -20.09 -1.35 -32.57
C GLN A 138 -21.59 -1.23 -32.78
N ILE A 139 -22.31 -0.80 -31.75
CA ILE A 139 -23.73 -0.52 -31.80
C ILE A 139 -23.92 0.94 -32.25
N VAL A 140 -24.73 1.13 -33.29
CA VAL A 140 -25.11 2.46 -33.81
C VAL A 140 -26.64 2.59 -33.68
N PRO A 141 -27.14 3.01 -32.50
CA PRO A 141 -28.57 3.13 -32.22
C PRO A 141 -29.32 3.98 -33.26
N GLU A 142 -28.72 5.10 -33.67
CA GLU A 142 -29.32 6.08 -34.58
C GLU A 142 -29.62 5.48 -35.96
N LYS A 143 -28.87 4.45 -36.35
CA LYS A 143 -29.03 3.74 -37.64
C LYS A 143 -29.66 2.37 -37.47
N ARG A 144 -29.99 1.96 -36.24
CA ARG A 144 -30.43 0.59 -35.88
C ARG A 144 -29.51 -0.48 -36.47
N GLN A 145 -28.20 -0.23 -36.43
CA GLN A 145 -27.19 -1.09 -37.05
C GLN A 145 -26.17 -1.56 -36.03
N VAL A 146 -25.69 -2.79 -36.22
CA VAL A 146 -24.55 -3.37 -35.52
C VAL A 146 -23.44 -3.60 -36.55
N ARG A 147 -22.26 -3.03 -36.32
CA ARG A 147 -21.13 -3.09 -37.26
C ARG A 147 -19.98 -3.90 -36.65
N SER A 148 -19.47 -4.89 -37.37
CA SER A 148 -18.26 -5.59 -36.94
C SER A 148 -17.05 -4.66 -37.04
N VAL A 149 -16.27 -4.59 -35.97
CA VAL A 149 -15.10 -3.71 -35.84
C VAL A 149 -13.82 -4.52 -35.94
N LYS A 150 -13.74 -5.61 -35.17
CA LYS A 150 -12.57 -6.47 -35.10
C LYS A 150 -12.99 -7.89 -34.81
N ALA A 151 -12.39 -8.84 -35.52
CA ALA A 151 -12.65 -10.26 -35.34
C ALA A 151 -11.34 -11.02 -35.12
N LEU A 152 -11.40 -12.05 -34.29
CA LEU A 152 -10.37 -13.07 -34.10
C LEU A 152 -11.03 -14.43 -34.33
N SER A 153 -10.73 -15.05 -35.47
CA SER A 153 -11.23 -16.39 -35.81
C SER A 153 -10.42 -17.45 -35.07
N ILE A 154 -11.08 -18.20 -34.19
CA ILE A 154 -10.51 -19.32 -33.44
C ILE A 154 -11.62 -20.27 -32.98
N SER A 155 -11.43 -21.58 -33.19
CA SER A 155 -12.42 -22.57 -32.75
C SER A 155 -12.41 -22.73 -31.23
N ILE A 156 -13.48 -22.32 -30.57
CA ILE A 156 -13.59 -22.25 -29.11
C ILE A 156 -14.49 -23.40 -28.61
N LYS A 157 -14.10 -24.02 -27.49
CA LYS A 157 -14.86 -25.06 -26.77
C LYS A 157 -15.68 -24.45 -25.63
N TRP A 158 -15.03 -23.61 -24.84
CA TRP A 158 -15.59 -22.84 -23.73
C TRP A 158 -14.71 -21.61 -23.47
N PHE A 159 -15.22 -20.63 -22.73
CA PHE A 159 -14.45 -19.46 -22.32
C PHE A 159 -14.69 -19.10 -20.86
N ALA A 160 -13.71 -18.48 -20.23
CA ALA A 160 -13.85 -17.83 -18.91
C ALA A 160 -13.50 -16.35 -19.05
N TRP A 161 -14.18 -15.48 -18.29
CA TRP A 161 -14.01 -14.03 -18.41
C TRP A 161 -13.51 -13.39 -17.11
N CYS A 162 -12.54 -12.49 -17.23
CA CYS A 162 -12.04 -11.64 -16.17
C CYS A 162 -12.29 -10.18 -16.51
N CYS A 163 -13.36 -9.61 -15.95
CA CYS A 163 -13.77 -8.21 -16.16
C CYS A 163 -12.68 -7.22 -15.73
N ASP A 164 -12.03 -7.42 -14.59
CA ASP A 164 -11.07 -6.47 -14.02
C ASP A 164 -9.82 -6.29 -14.90
N ALA A 165 -9.48 -7.31 -15.70
CA ALA A 165 -8.38 -7.31 -16.64
C ALA A 165 -8.80 -7.15 -18.11
N ASN A 166 -10.10 -7.21 -18.41
CA ASN A 166 -10.64 -7.34 -19.75
C ASN A 166 -9.98 -8.49 -20.54
N VAL A 167 -9.88 -9.65 -19.91
CA VAL A 167 -9.24 -10.84 -20.48
C VAL A 167 -10.24 -12.00 -20.53
N ALA A 168 -10.40 -12.57 -21.71
CA ALA A 168 -11.06 -13.85 -21.92
C ALA A 168 -10.02 -14.97 -21.99
N LEU A 169 -10.17 -16.04 -21.22
CA LEU A 169 -9.43 -17.27 -21.42
C LEU A 169 -10.25 -18.18 -22.32
N LEU A 170 -9.72 -18.50 -23.49
CA LEU A 170 -10.37 -19.35 -24.48
C LEU A 170 -9.76 -20.74 -24.41
N CYS A 171 -10.60 -21.77 -24.31
CA CYS A 171 -10.16 -23.15 -24.56
C CYS A 171 -10.43 -23.51 -26.01
N THR A 172 -9.40 -23.91 -26.75
CA THR A 172 -9.52 -24.25 -28.17
C THR A 172 -10.04 -25.68 -28.36
N ASN A 173 -10.90 -25.90 -29.38
CA ASN A 173 -11.28 -27.27 -29.77
C ASN A 173 -10.08 -28.05 -30.29
N GLU A 174 -9.15 -27.38 -30.95
CA GLU A 174 -7.90 -27.97 -31.45
C GLU A 174 -6.87 -27.99 -30.32
N GLY A 175 -6.59 -29.17 -29.78
CA GLY A 175 -5.52 -29.41 -28.80
C GLY A 175 -5.83 -28.98 -27.35
N ASN A 176 -7.07 -28.63 -27.01
CA ASN A 176 -7.50 -28.23 -25.65
C ASN A 176 -6.59 -27.15 -25.02
N THR A 177 -6.05 -26.24 -25.85
CA THR A 177 -5.09 -25.24 -25.39
C THR A 177 -5.80 -24.04 -24.79
N LEU A 178 -5.28 -23.52 -23.69
CA LEU A 178 -5.81 -22.33 -23.04
C LEU A 178 -5.09 -21.09 -23.57
N ILE A 179 -5.83 -20.18 -24.18
CA ILE A 179 -5.31 -18.98 -24.83
C ILE A 179 -5.97 -17.75 -24.20
N PRO A 180 -5.23 -16.92 -23.48
CA PRO A 180 -5.76 -15.66 -22.98
C PRO A 180 -5.82 -14.63 -24.13
N VAL A 181 -6.91 -13.87 -24.16
CA VAL A 181 -7.16 -12.82 -25.15
C VAL A 181 -7.58 -11.56 -24.42
N ILE A 182 -6.82 -10.49 -24.58
CA ILE A 182 -7.19 -9.16 -24.09
C ILE A 182 -8.19 -8.56 -25.08
N ILE A 183 -9.36 -8.15 -24.58
CA ILE A 183 -10.42 -7.55 -25.39
C ILE A 183 -10.64 -6.13 -24.89
N LYS A 184 -10.25 -5.12 -25.68
CA LYS A 184 -10.42 -3.70 -25.37
C LYS A 184 -11.17 -3.01 -26.51
N GLN A 185 -11.52 -1.75 -26.31
CA GLN A 185 -12.16 -0.92 -27.33
C GLN A 185 -11.39 -1.04 -28.68
N LYS A 186 -12.08 -1.51 -29.71
CA LYS A 186 -11.56 -1.75 -31.09
C LYS A 186 -10.35 -2.68 -31.22
N VAL A 187 -9.87 -3.31 -30.14
CA VAL A 187 -8.61 -4.07 -30.12
C VAL A 187 -8.82 -5.44 -29.50
N ILE A 188 -8.40 -6.48 -30.23
CA ILE A 188 -8.30 -7.85 -29.74
C ILE A 188 -6.84 -8.26 -29.80
N THR A 189 -6.24 -8.58 -28.66
CA THR A 189 -4.83 -9.00 -28.55
C THR A 189 -4.76 -10.43 -28.02
N LYS A 190 -4.36 -11.36 -28.89
CA LYS A 190 -4.08 -12.75 -28.51
C LYS A 190 -2.76 -12.79 -27.73
N LEU A 191 -2.79 -13.35 -26.53
CA LEU A 191 -1.59 -13.60 -25.72
C LEU A 191 -1.05 -15.01 -25.97
N PRO A 192 0.21 -15.28 -25.59
CA PRO A 192 0.75 -16.63 -25.68
C PRO A 192 -0.06 -17.62 -24.83
N LYS A 193 -0.16 -18.87 -25.31
CA LYS A 193 -0.91 -19.94 -24.65
C LYS A 193 -0.39 -20.19 -23.22
N VAL A 194 -1.29 -20.54 -22.30
CA VAL A 194 -0.93 -20.94 -20.94
C VAL A 194 -0.08 -22.21 -21.00
N ASP A 195 1.03 -22.21 -20.29
CA ASP A 195 1.90 -23.38 -20.19
C ASP A 195 1.34 -24.37 -19.16
N LEU A 196 0.64 -25.40 -19.64
CA LEU A 196 0.07 -26.47 -18.81
C LEU A 196 1.07 -27.59 -18.48
N GLY A 197 2.31 -27.50 -18.98
CA GLY A 197 3.36 -28.53 -18.88
C GLY A 197 3.09 -29.78 -19.73
N ASN A 198 1.89 -30.36 -19.65
CA ASN A 198 1.49 -31.51 -20.46
C ASN A 198 0.54 -31.09 -21.60
N PRO A 199 0.92 -31.29 -22.88
CA PRO A 199 0.11 -30.90 -24.04
C PRO A 199 -1.20 -31.69 -24.18
N SER A 200 -1.33 -32.87 -23.58
CA SER A 200 -2.56 -33.68 -23.63
C SER A 200 -3.53 -33.42 -22.47
N ARG A 201 -3.20 -32.47 -21.58
CA ARG A 201 -4.02 -32.20 -20.40
C ARG A 201 -5.25 -31.39 -20.78
N GLU A 202 -6.42 -31.98 -20.55
CA GLU A 202 -7.70 -31.30 -20.71
C GLU A 202 -8.11 -30.59 -19.41
N VAL A 203 -8.54 -29.34 -19.54
CA VAL A 203 -9.01 -28.52 -18.42
C VAL A 203 -10.47 -28.13 -18.69
N MET A 204 -11.33 -28.33 -17.69
CA MET A 204 -12.74 -27.95 -17.73
C MET A 204 -12.94 -26.53 -17.23
N GLU A 205 -13.94 -25.81 -17.77
CA GLU A 205 -14.30 -24.45 -17.36
C GLU A 205 -14.52 -24.33 -15.85
N SER A 206 -15.25 -25.29 -15.25
CA SER A 206 -15.58 -25.30 -13.82
C SER A 206 -14.37 -25.43 -12.89
N LYS A 207 -13.20 -25.79 -13.41
CA LYS A 207 -11.95 -25.90 -12.65
C LYS A 207 -11.03 -24.68 -12.81
N VAL A 208 -11.43 -23.71 -13.62
CA VAL A 208 -10.63 -22.51 -13.90
C VAL A 208 -11.26 -21.30 -13.24
N THR A 209 -10.42 -20.50 -12.59
CA THR A 209 -10.81 -19.20 -12.05
C THR A 209 -9.78 -18.17 -12.50
N LEU A 210 -10.27 -17.07 -13.09
CA LEU A 210 -9.42 -15.96 -13.51
C LEU A 210 -9.51 -14.84 -12.48
N GLY A 211 -8.38 -14.40 -11.95
CA GLY A 211 -8.33 -13.31 -10.97
C GLY A 211 -7.12 -12.41 -11.18
N ARG A 212 -7.03 -11.38 -10.36
CA ARG A 212 -5.83 -10.54 -10.28
C ARG A 212 -5.25 -10.64 -8.87
N VAL A 213 -3.99 -11.04 -8.78
CA VAL A 213 -3.27 -11.18 -7.51
C VAL A 213 -2.03 -10.29 -7.59
N TYR A 214 -1.88 -9.34 -6.66
CA TYR A 214 -0.79 -8.35 -6.66
C TYR A 214 -0.66 -7.57 -7.98
N GLY A 215 -1.78 -7.19 -8.58
CA GLY A 215 -1.79 -6.46 -9.85
C GLY A 215 -1.57 -7.33 -11.10
N VAL A 216 -1.21 -8.60 -10.95
CA VAL A 216 -0.90 -9.53 -12.05
C VAL A 216 -2.09 -10.45 -12.32
N LEU A 217 -2.41 -10.66 -13.61
CA LEU A 217 -3.43 -11.63 -14.01
C LEU A 217 -2.98 -13.04 -13.63
N ALA A 218 -3.84 -13.77 -12.92
CA ALA A 218 -3.63 -15.14 -12.50
C ALA A 218 -4.69 -16.06 -13.11
N VAL A 219 -4.24 -17.16 -13.72
CA VAL A 219 -5.09 -18.30 -14.09
C VAL A 219 -4.94 -19.36 -13.01
N LEU A 220 -5.99 -19.54 -12.22
CA LEU A 220 -6.05 -20.50 -11.12
C LEU A 220 -6.71 -21.77 -11.64
N ILE A 221 -6.00 -22.89 -11.59
CA ILE A 221 -6.48 -24.18 -12.10
C ILE A 221 -6.55 -25.16 -10.95
N LEU A 222 -7.77 -25.61 -10.62
CA LEU A 222 -8.02 -26.63 -9.61
C LEU A 222 -7.76 -28.02 -10.20
N GLN A 223 -6.90 -28.80 -9.56
CA GLN A 223 -6.55 -30.16 -10.00
C GLN A 223 -6.30 -31.10 -8.83
N ALA A 224 -6.37 -32.41 -9.09
CA ALA A 224 -5.88 -33.41 -8.15
C ALA A 224 -4.39 -33.63 -8.37
N ASN A 225 -3.62 -33.73 -7.30
CA ASN A 225 -2.22 -34.13 -7.33
C ASN A 225 -2.13 -35.62 -7.73
N SER A 226 -1.35 -35.91 -8.77
CA SER A 226 -1.22 -37.27 -9.31
C SER A 226 -0.70 -38.30 -8.30
N ASN A 227 0.09 -37.87 -7.31
CA ASN A 227 0.73 -38.77 -6.34
C ASN A 227 -0.15 -39.01 -5.12
N SER A 228 -0.80 -37.96 -4.59
CA SER A 228 -1.54 -38.01 -3.34
C SER A 228 -3.06 -38.07 -3.51
N GLY A 229 -3.58 -37.75 -4.70
CA GLY A 229 -5.01 -37.57 -4.97
C GLY A 229 -5.62 -36.34 -4.31
N MET A 230 -4.86 -35.58 -3.52
CA MET A 230 -5.31 -34.37 -2.84
C MET A 230 -5.48 -33.23 -3.84
N MET A 231 -6.45 -32.35 -3.59
CA MET A 231 -6.68 -31.21 -4.46
C MET A 231 -5.63 -30.11 -4.21
N GLU A 232 -5.21 -29.48 -5.30
CA GLU A 232 -4.26 -28.37 -5.33
C GLU A 232 -4.75 -27.30 -6.33
N VAL A 233 -4.35 -26.06 -6.09
CA VAL A 233 -4.57 -24.95 -7.04
C VAL A 233 -3.24 -24.58 -7.67
N GLU A 234 -3.14 -24.73 -8.98
CA GLU A 234 -2.00 -24.20 -9.75
C GLU A 234 -2.25 -22.74 -10.11
N VAL A 235 -1.30 -21.88 -9.76
CA VAL A 235 -1.33 -20.45 -10.06
C VAL A 235 -0.41 -20.17 -11.24
N HIS A 236 -1.01 -19.84 -12.39
CA HIS A 236 -0.28 -19.41 -13.57
C HIS A 236 -0.32 -17.89 -13.69
N LEU A 237 0.82 -17.23 -13.53
CA LEU A 237 0.92 -15.77 -13.54
C LEU A 237 1.36 -15.26 -14.91
N LEU A 238 0.72 -14.19 -15.38
CA LEU A 238 1.12 -13.47 -16.59
C LEU A 238 2.21 -12.43 -16.24
N ASN A 239 3.46 -12.87 -16.22
CA ASN A 239 4.62 -12.08 -15.74
C ASN A 239 5.16 -11.02 -16.72
N GLY A 240 4.31 -10.44 -17.57
CA GLY A 240 4.70 -9.34 -18.45
C GLY A 240 4.11 -9.41 -19.87
N PRO A 241 4.21 -8.32 -20.64
CA PRO A 241 3.70 -8.26 -22.00
C PRO A 241 4.46 -9.23 -22.91
N GLY A 242 3.72 -10.01 -23.70
CA GLY A 242 4.28 -10.97 -24.66
C GLY A 242 4.80 -12.28 -24.06
N LEU A 243 4.74 -12.45 -22.73
CA LEU A 243 5.08 -13.70 -22.06
C LEU A 243 3.86 -14.60 -21.90
N ALA A 244 4.08 -15.92 -21.94
CA ALA A 244 3.05 -16.90 -21.61
C ALA A 244 2.78 -16.94 -20.11
N PRO A 245 1.53 -17.13 -19.66
CA PRO A 245 1.26 -17.47 -18.27
C PRO A 245 1.95 -18.79 -17.90
N ARG A 246 2.82 -18.75 -16.89
CA ARG A 246 3.59 -19.91 -16.43
C ARG A 246 3.17 -20.31 -15.03
N LYS A 247 3.18 -21.62 -14.77
CA LYS A 247 3.01 -22.17 -13.43
C LYS A 247 4.14 -21.68 -12.54
N CYS A 248 3.81 -20.82 -11.58
CA CYS A 248 4.78 -20.27 -10.62
C CYS A 248 4.50 -20.72 -9.20
N HIS A 249 3.24 -20.97 -8.87
CA HIS A 249 2.85 -21.38 -7.52
C HIS A 249 1.88 -22.56 -7.52
N VAL A 250 1.93 -23.35 -6.46
CA VAL A 250 0.96 -24.43 -6.18
C VAL A 250 0.48 -24.29 -4.75
N LEU A 251 -0.84 -24.21 -4.57
CA LEU A 251 -1.49 -24.12 -3.27
C LEU A 251 -1.95 -25.52 -2.86
N ARG A 252 -1.33 -26.08 -1.82
CA ARG A 252 -1.66 -27.42 -1.30
C ARG A 252 -2.87 -27.32 -0.38
N LEU A 253 -4.03 -27.84 -0.82
CA LEU A 253 -5.27 -27.75 -0.04
C LEU A 253 -5.36 -28.87 1.01
N SER A 254 -4.71 -30.01 0.75
CA SER A 254 -4.74 -31.21 1.61
C SER A 254 -6.16 -31.73 1.90
N LEU A 255 -7.09 -31.45 0.98
CA LEU A 255 -8.50 -31.82 1.05
C LEU A 255 -8.97 -32.33 -0.32
N VAL A 256 -10.10 -33.03 -0.34
CA VAL A 256 -10.78 -33.50 -1.55
C VAL A 256 -12.24 -33.10 -1.51
N GLY A 257 -12.82 -32.80 -2.67
CA GLY A 257 -14.22 -32.37 -2.76
C GLY A 257 -14.44 -31.17 -3.67
N LEU A 258 -15.53 -30.45 -3.43
CA LEU A 258 -15.91 -29.26 -4.17
C LEU A 258 -15.28 -28.01 -3.56
N PHE A 259 -14.60 -27.25 -4.40
CA PHE A 259 -13.93 -26.02 -4.03
C PHE A 259 -14.42 -24.86 -4.86
N ALA A 260 -14.45 -23.69 -4.24
CA ALA A 260 -14.61 -22.42 -4.92
C ALA A 260 -13.46 -21.49 -4.55
N ILE A 261 -13.14 -20.54 -5.43
CA ILE A 261 -11.98 -19.66 -5.26
C ILE A 261 -12.42 -18.21 -5.39
N ASN A 262 -11.99 -17.38 -4.45
CA ASN A 262 -12.10 -15.92 -4.48
C ASN A 262 -10.73 -15.28 -4.28
N THR A 263 -10.61 -14.03 -4.71
CA THR A 263 -9.46 -13.18 -4.41
C THR A 263 -9.90 -12.05 -3.49
N VAL A 264 -9.32 -11.93 -2.30
CA VAL A 264 -9.68 -10.92 -1.30
C VAL A 264 -8.39 -10.27 -0.78
N ASP A 265 -8.22 -8.96 -0.97
CA ASP A 265 -7.03 -8.21 -0.53
C ASP A 265 -5.68 -8.87 -0.95
N ASN A 266 -5.59 -9.25 -2.23
CA ASN A 266 -4.48 -10.01 -2.84
C ASN A 266 -4.24 -11.41 -2.26
N LEU A 267 -5.15 -11.93 -1.42
CA LEU A 267 -5.13 -13.31 -0.96
C LEU A 267 -5.99 -14.19 -1.85
N ILE A 268 -5.52 -15.42 -2.08
CA ILE A 268 -6.33 -16.46 -2.71
C ILE A 268 -7.08 -17.18 -1.59
N VAL A 269 -8.39 -17.04 -1.57
CA VAL A 269 -9.30 -17.68 -0.62
C VAL A 269 -9.93 -18.89 -1.29
N VAL A 270 -9.65 -20.07 -0.75
CA VAL A 270 -10.19 -21.33 -1.27
C VAL A 270 -11.23 -21.86 -0.30
N HIS A 271 -12.48 -21.86 -0.73
CA HIS A 271 -13.63 -22.34 0.03
C HIS A 271 -13.83 -23.82 -0.21
N HIS A 272 -13.92 -24.63 0.85
CA HIS A 272 -14.21 -26.05 0.77
C HIS A 272 -15.61 -26.32 1.31
N GLN A 273 -16.50 -26.79 0.44
CA GLN A 273 -17.91 -26.93 0.76
C GLN A 273 -18.17 -28.02 1.80
N ALA A 274 -17.53 -29.19 1.67
CA ALA A 274 -17.83 -30.34 2.54
C ALA A 274 -17.45 -30.12 4.01
N THR A 275 -16.39 -29.34 4.28
CA THR A 275 -16.00 -28.99 5.66
C THR A 275 -16.55 -27.64 6.12
N GLY A 276 -17.14 -26.85 5.23
CA GLY A 276 -17.58 -25.48 5.54
C GLY A 276 -16.44 -24.57 6.00
N THR A 277 -15.25 -24.70 5.39
CA THR A 277 -14.07 -23.91 5.76
C THR A 277 -13.50 -23.17 4.56
N SER A 278 -12.90 -22.02 4.83
CA SER A 278 -12.09 -21.25 3.89
C SER A 278 -10.62 -21.47 4.24
N LEU A 279 -9.74 -21.55 3.24
CA LEU A 279 -8.30 -21.61 3.37
C LEU A 279 -7.71 -20.33 2.77
N LEU A 280 -6.75 -19.71 3.46
CA LEU A 280 -6.06 -18.52 2.98
C LEU A 280 -4.67 -18.87 2.46
N PHE A 281 -4.35 -18.35 1.27
CA PHE A 281 -3.02 -18.43 0.68
C PHE A 281 -2.55 -17.05 0.24
N ASP A 282 -1.27 -16.79 0.45
CA ASP A 282 -0.60 -15.57 0.02
C ASP A 282 0.64 -15.95 -0.78
N ILE A 283 0.63 -15.66 -2.08
CA ILE A 283 1.74 -16.00 -2.97
C ILE A 283 2.99 -15.14 -2.74
N ALA A 284 2.88 -14.02 -2.01
CA ALA A 284 4.01 -13.18 -1.65
C ALA A 284 4.75 -13.68 -0.40
N LEU A 285 4.14 -14.58 0.39
CA LEU A 285 4.82 -15.24 1.49
C LEU A 285 5.77 -16.32 0.98
N ARG A 286 6.77 -16.65 1.80
CA ARG A 286 7.72 -17.72 1.47
C ARG A 286 7.01 -19.07 1.45
N GLY A 287 7.32 -19.87 0.44
CA GLY A 287 6.91 -21.27 0.32
C GLY A 287 8.10 -22.17 -0.01
N GLU A 288 7.82 -23.46 -0.20
CA GLU A 288 8.81 -24.47 -0.56
C GLU A 288 9.11 -24.40 -2.06
N LEU A 289 10.35 -24.08 -2.47
CA LEU A 289 10.73 -23.96 -3.88
C LEU A 289 11.21 -25.31 -4.42
N ILE A 290 10.52 -25.85 -5.43
CA ILE A 290 10.88 -27.09 -6.12
C ILE A 290 10.75 -26.86 -7.64
N ASN A 291 11.83 -27.05 -8.40
CA ASN A 291 11.87 -26.89 -9.86
C ASN A 291 11.25 -25.55 -10.34
N ASP A 292 11.70 -24.42 -9.76
CA ASP A 292 11.19 -23.07 -10.04
C ASP A 292 9.71 -22.82 -9.74
N VAL A 293 9.03 -23.75 -9.07
CA VAL A 293 7.65 -23.62 -8.60
C VAL A 293 7.63 -23.53 -7.07
N THR A 294 6.95 -22.52 -6.54
CA THR A 294 6.80 -22.34 -5.09
C THR A 294 5.51 -23.00 -4.59
N TYR A 295 5.65 -23.94 -3.66
CA TYR A 295 4.55 -24.63 -3.01
C TYR A 295 4.17 -23.95 -1.71
N HIS A 296 2.87 -23.69 -1.55
CA HIS A 296 2.33 -22.97 -0.41
C HIS A 296 1.41 -23.86 0.41
N SER A 297 1.55 -23.74 1.73
CA SER A 297 0.58 -24.25 2.71
C SER A 297 -0.32 -23.11 3.17
N PRO A 298 -1.55 -23.39 3.65
CA PRO A 298 -2.43 -22.36 4.19
C PRO A 298 -1.72 -21.52 5.26
N ILE A 299 -1.99 -20.20 5.28
CA ILE A 299 -1.36 -19.26 6.22
C ILE A 299 -1.69 -19.65 7.67
N THR A 300 -2.94 -20.08 7.88
CA THR A 300 -3.47 -20.60 9.14
C THR A 300 -4.40 -21.78 8.84
N PRO A 301 -4.74 -22.61 9.84
CA PRO A 301 -5.79 -23.63 9.66
C PRO A 301 -7.09 -23.04 9.10
N GLY A 302 -7.81 -23.84 8.32
CA GLY A 302 -9.07 -23.42 7.70
C GLY A 302 -10.13 -23.06 8.75
N ARG A 303 -10.85 -21.95 8.52
CA ARG A 303 -11.94 -21.49 9.40
C ARG A 303 -13.19 -21.25 8.56
N SER A 304 -14.36 -21.45 9.17
CA SER A 304 -15.62 -21.07 8.53
C SER A 304 -15.71 -19.55 8.35
N ILE A 305 -16.50 -19.09 7.37
CA ILE A 305 -16.86 -17.68 7.26
C ILE A 305 -17.61 -17.30 8.53
N LYS A 306 -17.44 -16.07 9.01
CA LYS A 306 -18.15 -15.57 10.19
C LYS A 306 -19.67 -15.76 10.00
N PRO A 307 -20.38 -16.41 10.94
CA PRO A 307 -21.83 -16.57 10.87
C PRO A 307 -22.53 -15.23 10.63
N PHE A 308 -23.49 -15.22 9.72
CA PHE A 308 -24.20 -14.01 9.31
C PHE A 308 -25.70 -14.17 9.58
N GLY A 309 -26.24 -13.23 10.36
CA GLY A 309 -27.67 -13.16 10.68
C GLY A 309 -28.35 -12.08 9.84
N LEU A 310 -29.29 -12.49 8.98
CA LEU A 310 -30.12 -11.59 8.19
C LEU A 310 -31.30 -11.11 9.03
N LYS A 311 -31.42 -9.79 9.24
CA LYS A 311 -32.63 -9.21 9.83
C LYS A 311 -33.76 -9.24 8.80
N LEU A 312 -34.83 -9.99 9.08
CA LEU A 312 -36.02 -10.01 8.25
C LEU A 312 -36.94 -8.84 8.63
N PRO A 313 -37.62 -8.19 7.66
CA PRO A 313 -38.69 -7.27 7.98
C PRO A 313 -39.82 -8.04 8.67
N SER A 314 -40.06 -7.78 9.96
CA SER A 314 -41.14 -8.39 10.74
C SER A 314 -41.94 -7.33 11.47
N LEU A 315 -43.25 -7.54 11.62
CA LEU A 315 -44.16 -6.67 12.40
C LEU A 315 -43.92 -6.78 13.92
N SER A 316 -43.13 -7.76 14.39
CA SER A 316 -42.77 -7.93 15.80
C SER A 316 -41.60 -7.03 16.21
N PRO A 317 -41.62 -6.39 17.41
CA PRO A 317 -40.57 -5.50 17.90
C PRO A 317 -39.16 -6.12 17.94
N ASP A 318 -39.07 -7.43 18.13
CA ASP A 318 -37.79 -8.12 18.36
C ASP A 318 -37.04 -8.53 17.07
N GLY A 319 -37.65 -8.38 15.88
CA GLY A 319 -37.01 -8.69 14.60
C GLY A 319 -36.61 -10.16 14.44
N GLN A 320 -37.23 -10.92 13.53
CA GLN A 320 -36.73 -12.28 13.26
C GLN A 320 -35.36 -12.22 12.55
N ILE A 321 -34.32 -12.76 13.22
CA ILE A 321 -32.99 -12.92 12.63
C ILE A 321 -32.89 -14.32 12.03
N LEU A 322 -32.80 -14.39 10.71
CA LEU A 322 -32.53 -15.63 9.99
C LEU A 322 -31.02 -15.85 9.93
N GLN A 323 -30.53 -16.97 10.48
CA GLN A 323 -29.13 -17.37 10.31
C GLN A 323 -28.93 -17.94 8.92
N CYS A 324 -28.01 -17.34 8.15
CA CYS A 324 -27.70 -17.80 6.80
C CYS A 324 -26.91 -19.12 6.83
N GLU A 325 -27.30 -20.07 5.98
CA GLU A 325 -26.51 -21.28 5.73
C GLU A 325 -25.26 -20.91 4.92
N LEU A 326 -24.09 -20.94 5.57
CA LEU A 326 -22.82 -20.69 4.91
C LEU A 326 -22.41 -21.89 4.04
N TYR A 327 -21.75 -21.64 2.90
CA TYR A 327 -21.31 -22.67 1.94
C TYR A 327 -22.46 -23.50 1.34
N SER A 328 -23.67 -22.92 1.30
CA SER A 328 -24.83 -23.57 0.69
C SER A 328 -24.55 -24.02 -0.74
N THR A 329 -25.18 -25.11 -1.17
CA THR A 329 -25.08 -25.63 -2.55
C THR A 329 -25.64 -24.68 -3.60
N ASN A 330 -26.35 -23.64 -3.17
CA ASN A 330 -26.94 -22.61 -4.02
C ASN A 330 -26.04 -21.38 -4.22
N TRP A 331 -24.88 -21.34 -3.54
CA TRP A 331 -23.95 -20.23 -3.67
C TRP A 331 -23.25 -20.24 -5.03
N VAL A 332 -23.22 -19.08 -5.65
CA VAL A 332 -22.41 -18.83 -6.85
C VAL A 332 -21.39 -17.75 -6.51
N LEU A 333 -20.13 -18.03 -6.81
CA LEU A 333 -19.01 -17.16 -6.48
C LEU A 333 -18.51 -16.46 -7.74
N PHE A 334 -18.31 -15.15 -7.65
CA PHE A 334 -17.78 -14.32 -8.72
C PHE A 334 -16.55 -13.55 -8.25
N GLN A 335 -15.63 -13.30 -9.17
CA GLN A 335 -14.41 -12.58 -8.87
C GLN A 335 -14.66 -11.06 -8.74
N PRO A 336 -13.89 -10.36 -7.88
CA PRO A 336 -12.84 -10.93 -7.02
C PRO A 336 -13.40 -11.61 -5.76
N ASN A 337 -14.39 -11.02 -5.11
CA ASN A 337 -14.83 -11.39 -3.75
C ASN A 337 -16.35 -11.43 -3.58
N ILE A 338 -17.11 -11.83 -4.60
CA ILE A 338 -18.58 -11.78 -4.59
C ILE A 338 -19.17 -13.16 -4.35
N VAL A 339 -20.17 -13.23 -3.47
CA VAL A 339 -20.98 -14.43 -3.21
C VAL A 339 -22.46 -14.09 -3.40
N ILE A 340 -23.16 -14.87 -4.21
CA ILE A 340 -24.58 -14.69 -4.50
C ILE A 340 -25.33 -15.95 -4.07
N ASP A 341 -26.37 -15.76 -3.26
CA ASP A 341 -27.38 -16.77 -2.99
C ASP A 341 -28.69 -16.35 -3.66
N ALA A 342 -28.97 -16.96 -4.81
CA ALA A 342 -30.17 -16.66 -5.59
C ALA A 342 -31.46 -17.08 -4.88
N LYS A 343 -31.42 -18.11 -4.00
CA LYS A 343 -32.59 -18.56 -3.25
C LYS A 343 -32.89 -17.66 -2.06
N LEU A 344 -31.86 -17.14 -1.40
CA LEU A 344 -32.03 -16.15 -0.33
C LEU A 344 -32.34 -14.74 -0.89
N GLY A 345 -31.98 -14.48 -2.16
CA GLY A 345 -32.11 -13.17 -2.77
C GLY A 345 -31.08 -12.18 -2.23
N CYS A 346 -29.85 -12.65 -1.97
CA CYS A 346 -28.80 -11.84 -1.36
C CYS A 346 -27.48 -11.97 -2.12
N MET A 347 -26.77 -10.85 -2.24
CA MET A 347 -25.41 -10.77 -2.78
C MET A 347 -24.53 -10.04 -1.79
N TRP A 348 -23.46 -10.70 -1.37
CA TRP A 348 -22.47 -10.18 -0.43
C TRP A 348 -21.11 -10.03 -1.08
N TYR A 349 -20.30 -9.18 -0.46
CA TYR A 349 -18.86 -9.14 -0.66
C TYR A 349 -18.17 -9.87 0.50
N LEU A 350 -17.13 -10.63 0.19
CA LEU A 350 -16.25 -11.23 1.18
C LEU A 350 -15.21 -10.20 1.61
N ASN A 351 -15.12 -9.98 2.92
CA ASN A 351 -14.16 -9.08 3.54
C ASN A 351 -13.16 -9.88 4.39
N LEU A 352 -11.92 -9.39 4.42
CA LEU A 352 -10.85 -9.94 5.23
C LEU A 352 -10.82 -9.22 6.59
N ALA A 353 -11.01 -9.98 7.68
CA ALA A 353 -10.81 -9.49 9.03
C ALA A 353 -9.37 -9.76 9.49
N ILE A 354 -8.53 -8.71 9.50
CA ILE A 354 -7.09 -8.81 9.78
C ILE A 354 -6.81 -9.07 11.27
N GLU A 355 -7.57 -8.48 12.19
CA GLU A 355 -7.33 -8.60 13.64
C GLU A 355 -7.35 -10.05 14.16
N PRO A 356 -8.32 -10.90 13.78
CA PRO A 356 -8.26 -12.34 14.01
C PRO A 356 -6.96 -13.01 13.53
N LEU A 357 -6.42 -12.59 12.38
CA LEU A 357 -5.20 -13.19 11.81
C LEU A 357 -3.94 -12.82 12.61
N CYS A 358 -3.89 -11.65 13.24
CA CYS A 358 -2.79 -11.28 14.14
C CYS A 358 -2.64 -12.25 15.33
N HIS A 359 -3.73 -12.90 15.74
CA HIS A 359 -3.74 -13.91 16.80
C HIS A 359 -3.47 -15.33 16.29
N LEU A 360 -3.88 -15.63 15.05
CA LEU A 360 -3.74 -16.97 14.46
C LEU A 360 -2.35 -17.22 13.84
N ILE A 361 -1.65 -16.17 13.40
CA ILE A 361 -0.29 -16.27 12.85
C ILE A 361 0.71 -16.11 13.98
N SER A 362 1.27 -17.22 14.45
CA SER A 362 2.22 -17.24 15.59
C SER A 362 3.58 -16.63 15.24
N ASP A 363 4.06 -16.85 14.01
CA ASP A 363 5.34 -16.30 13.55
C ASP A 363 5.19 -14.80 13.26
N ARG A 364 5.85 -13.97 14.09
CA ARG A 364 5.79 -12.51 14.03
C ARG A 364 6.48 -11.93 12.79
N ILE A 365 7.48 -12.62 12.25
CA ILE A 365 8.17 -12.22 11.03
C ILE A 365 7.24 -12.46 9.84
N ARG A 366 6.61 -13.64 9.77
CA ARG A 366 5.62 -13.97 8.75
C ARG A 366 4.37 -13.09 8.83
N LEU A 367 3.91 -12.77 10.04
CA LEU A 367 2.81 -11.82 10.27
C LEU A 367 3.16 -10.42 9.75
N THR A 368 4.40 -9.97 9.96
CA THR A 368 4.87 -8.69 9.41
C THR A 368 4.87 -8.68 7.88
N GLU A 369 5.43 -9.73 7.25
CA GLU A 369 5.40 -9.87 5.78
C GLU A 369 3.96 -9.85 5.24
N PHE A 370 3.05 -10.55 5.94
CA PHE A 370 1.63 -10.60 5.61
C PHE A 370 1.00 -9.21 5.72
N LEU A 371 1.16 -8.52 6.85
CA LEU A 371 0.52 -7.22 7.11
C LEU A 371 1.02 -6.12 6.17
N LEU A 372 2.30 -6.14 5.78
CA LEU A 372 2.87 -5.18 4.83
C LEU A 372 2.19 -5.21 3.44
N GLN A 373 1.42 -6.26 3.16
CA GLN A 373 0.74 -6.49 1.88
C GLN A 373 -0.80 -6.38 1.98
N ARG A 374 -1.35 -5.89 3.10
CA ARG A 374 -2.81 -5.76 3.32
C ARG A 374 -3.27 -4.30 3.33
N CYS A 375 -4.44 -4.02 2.74
CA CYS A 375 -4.98 -2.67 2.66
C CYS A 375 -5.17 -1.99 4.04
N SER A 376 -5.54 -2.75 5.08
CA SER A 376 -5.65 -2.25 6.47
C SER A 376 -4.46 -2.67 7.35
N GLY A 377 -3.32 -3.00 6.73
CA GLY A 377 -2.16 -3.56 7.41
C GLY A 377 -1.37 -2.58 8.26
N LYS A 378 -1.34 -1.28 7.89
CA LYS A 378 -0.55 -0.24 8.61
C LYS A 378 -0.91 -0.17 10.09
N HIS A 379 -2.17 0.10 10.40
CA HIS A 379 -2.65 0.23 11.79
C HIS A 379 -2.40 -1.04 12.61
N MET A 380 -2.66 -2.20 12.02
CA MET A 380 -2.48 -3.49 12.69
C MET A 380 -1.01 -3.81 12.93
N LEU A 381 -0.12 -3.47 11.98
CA LEU A 381 1.31 -3.66 12.13
C LEU A 381 1.87 -2.78 13.25
N LEU A 382 1.44 -1.52 13.34
CA LEU A 382 1.82 -0.62 14.44
C LEU A 382 1.36 -1.17 15.80
N LYS A 383 0.12 -1.66 15.90
CA LYS A 383 -0.41 -2.32 17.10
C LYS A 383 0.40 -3.57 17.48
N VAL A 384 0.76 -4.40 16.51
CA VAL A 384 1.60 -5.60 16.74
C VAL A 384 2.99 -5.21 17.21
N LEU A 385 3.61 -4.21 16.60
CA LEU A 385 4.92 -3.69 17.02
C LEU A 385 4.88 -3.15 18.44
N GLN A 386 3.85 -2.37 18.79
CA GLN A 386 3.66 -1.87 20.16
C GLN A 386 3.51 -3.01 21.17
N GLN A 387 2.80 -4.11 20.82
CA GLN A 387 2.69 -5.29 21.68
C GLN A 387 4.00 -6.08 21.80
N LEU A 388 4.82 -6.12 20.75
CA LEU A 388 6.14 -6.77 20.79
C LEU A 388 7.12 -5.99 21.66
N ILE A 389 6.94 -4.67 21.73
CA ILE A 389 7.77 -3.71 22.44
C ILE A 389 6.95 -3.08 23.59
N ASP A 390 6.21 -3.91 24.33
CA ASP A 390 5.40 -3.44 25.45
C ASP A 390 6.27 -3.13 26.69
N GLU A 391 5.70 -2.47 27.71
CA GLU A 391 6.37 -2.09 28.95
C GLU A 391 7.03 -3.26 29.69
N GLN A 392 6.52 -4.48 29.48
CA GLN A 392 7.06 -5.71 30.08
C GLN A 392 8.16 -6.37 29.24
N TYR A 393 8.65 -5.72 28.19
CA TYR A 393 9.65 -6.29 27.29
C TYR A 393 10.98 -6.60 28.03
N LYS A 394 11.43 -7.86 27.89
CA LYS A 394 12.64 -8.39 28.56
C LYS A 394 13.83 -8.62 27.60
N GLY A 395 13.80 -8.06 26.39
CA GLY A 395 14.90 -8.23 25.42
C GLY A 395 14.92 -9.55 24.66
N THR A 396 13.96 -10.46 24.87
CA THR A 396 13.96 -11.81 24.27
C THR A 396 13.70 -11.84 22.77
N LEU A 397 13.14 -10.77 22.18
CA LEU A 397 12.72 -10.72 20.78
C LEU A 397 13.62 -9.82 19.92
N LEU A 398 14.82 -9.44 20.38
CA LEU A 398 15.71 -8.55 19.63
C LEU A 398 16.02 -9.04 18.20
N PRO A 399 16.35 -10.33 17.95
CA PRO A 399 16.59 -10.80 16.58
C PRO A 399 15.34 -10.78 15.69
N VAL A 400 14.17 -10.96 16.31
CA VAL A 400 12.87 -10.88 15.62
C VAL A 400 12.59 -9.43 15.23
N LEU A 401 12.81 -8.48 16.15
CA LEU A 401 12.67 -7.04 15.89
C LEU A 401 13.63 -6.55 14.81
N GLU A 402 14.89 -6.97 14.83
CA GLU A 402 15.88 -6.67 13.78
C GLU A 402 15.35 -7.06 12.39
N THR A 403 14.87 -8.30 12.27
CA THR A 403 14.31 -8.79 11.00
C THR A 403 13.04 -8.05 10.59
N ILE A 404 12.19 -7.66 11.55
CA ILE A 404 10.97 -6.89 11.29
C ILE A 404 11.31 -5.47 10.80
N PHE A 405 12.23 -4.78 11.47
CA PHE A 405 12.71 -3.45 11.07
C PHE A 405 13.31 -3.50 9.67
N ASP A 406 14.09 -4.54 9.35
CA ASP A 406 14.65 -4.70 8.01
C ASP A 406 13.58 -4.83 6.92
N LYS A 407 12.51 -5.59 7.18
CA LYS A 407 11.41 -5.72 6.22
C LYS A 407 10.67 -4.41 6.00
N ILE A 408 10.43 -3.67 7.08
CA ILE A 408 9.76 -2.37 7.05
C ILE A 408 10.62 -1.36 6.29
N ASN A 409 11.88 -1.19 6.70
CA ASN A 409 12.78 -0.21 6.14
C ASN A 409 13.18 -0.52 4.70
N LYS A 410 13.19 -1.80 4.29
CA LYS A 410 13.36 -2.18 2.88
C LYS A 410 12.27 -1.57 1.98
N ILE A 411 11.01 -1.64 2.41
CA ILE A 411 9.88 -1.07 1.66
C ILE A 411 9.97 0.46 1.68
N TYR A 412 10.21 1.03 2.86
CA TYR A 412 10.36 2.47 3.01
C TYR A 412 11.50 3.04 2.14
N ALA A 413 12.66 2.39 2.11
CA ALA A 413 13.80 2.80 1.29
C ALA A 413 13.47 2.77 -0.21
N SER A 414 12.79 1.71 -0.67
CA SER A 414 12.34 1.61 -2.06
C SER A 414 11.39 2.74 -2.44
N TRP A 415 10.53 3.17 -1.51
CA TRP A 415 9.62 4.28 -1.72
C TRP A 415 10.36 5.63 -1.77
N VAL A 416 11.22 5.92 -0.79
CA VAL A 416 12.02 7.15 -0.73
C VAL A 416 12.88 7.31 -1.98
N GLN A 417 13.50 6.24 -2.46
CA GLN A 417 14.29 6.25 -3.70
C GLN A 417 13.43 6.60 -4.92
N LEU A 418 12.22 6.04 -5.00
CA LEU A 418 11.31 6.29 -6.11
C LEU A 418 10.77 7.72 -6.09
N GLU A 419 10.47 8.24 -4.91
CA GLU A 419 10.05 9.63 -4.72
C GLU A 419 11.16 10.61 -5.11
N LEU A 420 12.41 10.35 -4.71
CA LEU A 420 13.57 11.15 -5.10
C LEU A 420 13.81 11.15 -6.62
N GLN A 421 13.67 9.99 -7.27
CA GLN A 421 13.75 9.89 -8.74
C GLN A 421 12.64 10.71 -9.42
N SER A 422 11.42 10.69 -8.87
CA SER A 422 10.31 11.47 -9.42
C SER A 422 10.54 12.98 -9.33
N GLN A 423 11.24 13.45 -8.30
CA GLN A 423 11.56 14.88 -8.10
C GLN A 423 12.78 15.34 -8.91
N THR A 424 13.71 14.43 -9.23
CA THR A 424 14.98 14.76 -9.92
C THR A 424 14.95 14.56 -11.45
N ALA A 425 13.94 13.87 -11.99
CA ALA A 425 13.78 13.65 -13.43
C ALA A 425 13.14 14.85 -14.16
N GLN A 426 13.92 15.90 -14.44
CA GLN A 426 13.58 16.94 -15.42
C GLN A 426 14.82 17.37 -16.24
N PRO A 427 15.02 16.84 -17.46
CA PRO A 427 15.68 17.57 -18.53
C PRO A 427 14.63 18.18 -19.48
N SER A 428 14.72 19.48 -19.72
CA SER A 428 13.75 20.33 -20.42
C SER A 428 13.46 20.00 -21.89
N ASN A 429 14.11 18.99 -22.47
CA ASN A 429 14.18 18.79 -23.94
C ASN A 429 13.73 17.41 -24.46
N VAL A 430 13.04 16.59 -23.66
CA VAL A 430 12.47 15.33 -24.17
C VAL A 430 10.96 15.30 -23.90
N LYS A 431 10.15 15.20 -24.96
CA LYS A 431 8.71 14.89 -24.87
C LYS A 431 8.57 13.47 -24.30
N THR A 432 8.54 13.34 -22.97
CA THR A 432 8.34 12.07 -22.29
C THR A 432 6.88 11.64 -22.38
N THR A 433 6.68 10.44 -22.91
CA THR A 433 5.45 9.67 -22.73
C THR A 433 5.22 9.48 -21.22
N VAL A 434 4.22 10.17 -20.68
CA VAL A 434 3.56 9.99 -19.37
C VAL A 434 4.30 9.03 -18.44
N SER A 435 5.20 9.55 -17.60
CA SER A 435 5.72 8.78 -16.47
C SER A 435 4.53 8.42 -15.58
N LYS A 436 4.10 7.15 -15.62
CA LYS A 436 3.13 6.64 -14.65
C LYS A 436 3.73 6.88 -13.26
N HIS A 437 3.15 7.80 -12.49
CA HIS A 437 3.44 7.91 -11.06
C HIS A 437 3.31 6.50 -10.47
N ALA A 438 4.39 5.97 -9.91
CA ALA A 438 4.30 4.65 -9.29
C ALA A 438 3.37 4.75 -8.08
N ALA A 439 2.47 3.79 -7.95
CA ALA A 439 1.57 3.75 -6.79
C ALA A 439 2.41 3.52 -5.51
N PRO A 440 2.04 4.15 -4.38
CA PRO A 440 2.66 3.85 -3.11
C PRO A 440 2.53 2.37 -2.77
N PRO A 441 3.47 1.81 -1.99
CA PRO A 441 3.31 0.46 -1.47
C PRO A 441 2.04 0.37 -0.64
N ILE A 442 1.45 -0.84 -0.55
CA ILE A 442 0.17 -1.06 0.14
C ILE A 442 0.25 -0.59 1.59
N VAL A 443 1.36 -0.89 2.28
CA VAL A 443 1.66 -0.37 3.61
C VAL A 443 3.02 0.32 3.59
N LEU A 444 3.01 1.59 3.99
CA LEU A 444 4.19 2.40 4.24
C LEU A 444 4.23 2.77 5.72
N ILE A 445 5.30 2.34 6.40
CA ILE A 445 5.60 2.74 7.78
C ILE A 445 6.74 3.74 7.70
N GLU A 446 6.48 4.95 8.15
CA GLU A 446 7.43 6.05 8.14
C GLU A 446 8.20 6.12 9.46
N GLN A 447 9.28 6.91 9.48
CA GLN A 447 10.06 7.11 10.70
C GLN A 447 9.25 7.78 11.82
N SER A 448 8.30 8.65 11.49
CA SER A 448 7.37 9.26 12.45
C SER A 448 6.46 8.23 13.12
N ASP A 449 5.91 7.28 12.35
CA ASP A 449 5.11 6.18 12.89
C ASP A 449 5.94 5.33 13.89
N MET A 450 7.19 5.02 13.51
CA MET A 450 8.10 4.27 14.36
C MET A 450 8.55 5.05 15.59
N ALA A 451 8.80 6.34 15.47
CA ALA A 451 9.15 7.21 16.60
C ALA A 451 8.04 7.23 17.64
N GLN A 452 6.76 7.27 17.23
CA GLN A 452 5.63 7.20 18.16
C GLN A 452 5.61 5.89 18.96
N ILE A 453 5.90 4.75 18.32
CA ILE A 453 5.98 3.45 19.00
C ILE A 453 7.19 3.40 19.93
N LEU A 454 8.36 3.84 19.46
CA LEU A 454 9.61 3.79 20.23
C LEU A 454 9.56 4.73 21.46
N GLN A 455 8.76 5.80 21.39
CA GLN A 455 8.54 6.70 22.53
C GLN A 455 7.84 6.01 23.71
N THR A 456 7.00 4.99 23.48
CA THR A 456 6.27 4.31 24.56
C THR A 456 7.18 3.50 25.47
N ILE A 457 8.37 3.14 24.99
CA ILE A 457 9.40 2.47 25.78
C ILE A 457 10.52 3.40 26.21
N ALA A 458 10.37 4.72 26.10
CA ALA A 458 11.40 5.64 26.58
C ALA A 458 11.79 5.34 28.04
N GLU A 459 13.07 5.53 28.38
CA GLU A 459 13.60 5.39 29.75
C GLU A 459 13.61 3.97 30.31
N ARG A 460 13.51 2.93 29.47
CA ARG A 460 13.53 1.52 29.87
C ARG A 460 14.88 0.86 29.56
N PRO A 461 15.27 -0.23 30.26
CA PRO A 461 16.62 -0.82 30.15
C PRO A 461 17.04 -1.30 28.75
N TYR A 462 16.07 -1.63 27.88
CA TYR A 462 16.32 -2.18 26.55
C TYR A 462 16.11 -1.18 25.41
N THR A 463 15.76 0.06 25.75
CA THR A 463 15.35 1.08 24.78
C THR A 463 16.52 1.50 23.91
N GLU A 464 17.70 1.67 24.50
CA GLU A 464 18.94 1.89 23.73
C GLU A 464 19.16 0.77 22.72
N SER A 465 19.03 -0.50 23.11
CA SER A 465 19.26 -1.63 22.20
C SER A 465 18.27 -1.66 21.04
N VAL A 466 16.98 -1.43 21.31
CA VAL A 466 15.93 -1.40 20.27
C VAL A 466 16.13 -0.23 19.32
N LEU A 467 16.45 0.96 19.84
CA LEU A 467 16.76 2.15 19.05
C LEU A 467 17.99 1.94 18.16
N MET A 468 19.04 1.32 18.70
CA MET A 468 20.24 1.01 17.93
C MET A 468 19.97 -0.01 16.82
N LEU A 469 19.14 -1.03 17.07
CA LEU A 469 18.71 -1.98 16.03
C LEU A 469 17.91 -1.28 14.91
N TYR A 470 16.99 -0.39 15.28
CA TYR A 470 16.23 0.37 14.30
C TYR A 470 17.13 1.29 13.46
N LEU A 471 18.08 1.99 14.10
CA LEU A 471 19.07 2.82 13.42
C LEU A 471 19.98 2.01 12.49
N GLN A 472 20.44 0.83 12.94
CA GLN A 472 21.23 -0.08 12.11
C GLN A 472 20.45 -0.53 10.87
N SER A 473 19.16 -0.82 11.02
CA SER A 473 18.28 -1.15 9.90
C SER A 473 18.13 0.02 8.92
N LEU A 474 17.90 1.24 9.41
CA LEU A 474 17.85 2.44 8.55
C LEU A 474 19.15 2.62 7.75
N ASN A 475 20.30 2.49 8.41
CA ASN A 475 21.61 2.61 7.77
C ASN A 475 21.85 1.50 6.72
N LYS A 476 21.46 0.26 7.03
CA LYS A 476 21.55 -0.88 6.09
C LYS A 476 20.82 -0.61 4.77
N TYR A 477 19.74 0.17 4.81
CA TYR A 477 18.96 0.56 3.62
C TYR A 477 19.25 1.99 3.13
N ASN A 478 20.32 2.63 3.60
CA ASN A 478 20.74 3.98 3.25
C ASN A 478 19.67 5.06 3.49
N ILE A 479 18.91 4.93 4.57
CA ILE A 479 17.93 5.93 5.00
C ILE A 479 18.55 6.78 6.12
N ALA A 480 18.55 8.11 5.95
CA ALA A 480 18.97 9.03 6.99
C ALA A 480 17.96 9.07 8.14
N ALA A 481 18.44 9.04 9.38
CA ALA A 481 17.60 9.24 10.56
C ALA A 481 16.99 10.65 10.54
N GLN A 482 15.72 10.76 10.91
CA GLN A 482 15.00 12.02 11.07
C GLN A 482 15.24 12.65 12.45
N GLU A 483 14.79 13.88 12.63
CA GLU A 483 15.14 14.73 13.77
C GLU A 483 14.58 14.17 15.07
N GLU A 484 13.31 13.75 15.06
CA GLU A 484 12.62 13.17 16.22
C GLU A 484 13.32 11.90 16.72
N LEU A 485 13.62 10.98 15.79
CA LEU A 485 14.36 9.75 16.10
C LEU A 485 15.77 10.07 16.62
N SER A 486 16.47 11.02 16.00
CA SER A 486 17.81 11.41 16.41
C SER A 486 17.82 11.97 17.85
N LYS A 487 16.86 12.85 18.18
CA LYS A 487 16.69 13.41 19.53
C LYS A 487 16.36 12.34 20.58
N MET A 488 15.54 11.35 20.21
CA MET A 488 15.21 10.22 21.08
C MET A 488 16.44 9.35 21.37
N ILE A 489 17.22 9.00 20.34
CA ILE A 489 18.47 8.24 20.49
C ILE A 489 19.46 8.98 21.39
N ILE A 490 19.62 10.29 21.17
CA ILE A 490 20.49 11.13 22.00
C ILE A 490 20.05 11.13 23.46
N SER A 491 18.76 11.35 23.73
CA SER A 491 18.20 11.37 25.09
C SER A 491 18.47 10.06 25.84
N GLU A 492 18.30 8.92 25.18
CA GLU A 492 18.50 7.60 25.79
C GLU A 492 19.99 7.31 26.02
N LEU A 493 20.87 7.65 25.08
CA LEU A 493 22.32 7.48 25.23
C LEU A 493 22.89 8.34 26.37
N ILE A 494 22.41 9.57 26.53
CA ILE A 494 22.81 10.46 27.64
C ILE A 494 22.37 9.86 28.98
N ARG A 495 21.13 9.37 29.06
CA ARG A 495 20.58 8.73 30.26
C ARG A 495 21.38 7.50 30.68
N ASN A 496 21.71 6.62 29.74
CA ASN A 496 22.48 5.40 30.00
C ASN A 496 23.99 5.65 30.12
N ARG A 497 24.44 6.91 29.99
CA ARG A 497 25.85 7.34 30.02
C ARG A 497 26.71 6.67 28.93
N SER A 498 26.10 6.31 27.80
CA SER A 498 26.74 5.68 26.64
C SER A 498 27.40 6.72 25.71
N PHE A 499 28.26 7.58 26.26
CA PHE A 499 28.84 8.72 25.54
C PHE A 499 29.76 8.33 24.37
N ASP A 500 30.48 7.22 24.47
CA ASP A 500 31.34 6.74 23.38
C ASP A 500 30.52 6.31 22.16
N THR A 501 29.35 5.71 22.39
CA THR A 501 28.41 5.35 21.32
C THR A 501 27.87 6.62 20.66
N LEU A 502 27.46 7.61 21.44
CA LEU A 502 27.01 8.90 20.90
C LEU A 502 28.08 9.58 20.05
N ARG A 503 29.34 9.61 20.52
CA ARG A 503 30.46 10.16 19.75
C ARG A 503 30.64 9.41 18.43
N ARG A 504 30.62 8.07 18.43
CA ARG A 504 30.72 7.27 17.19
C ARG A 504 29.58 7.59 16.23
N LEU A 505 28.34 7.67 16.70
CA LEU A 505 27.18 7.93 15.84
C LEU A 505 27.30 9.28 15.10
N VAL A 506 27.75 10.33 15.79
CA VAL A 506 27.96 11.65 15.16
C VAL A 506 29.19 11.64 14.25
N SER A 507 30.29 11.00 14.65
CA SER A 507 31.49 10.89 13.81
C SER A 507 31.18 10.23 12.45
N TYR A 508 30.39 9.16 12.46
CA TYR A 508 29.96 8.44 11.26
C TYR A 508 28.71 9.03 10.58
N SER A 509 28.21 10.19 11.02
CA SER A 509 27.04 10.87 10.43
C SER A 509 25.79 9.98 10.37
N MET A 510 25.58 9.17 11.41
CA MET A 510 24.44 8.24 11.53
C MET A 510 23.16 8.94 12.04
N LEU A 511 23.31 10.06 12.74
CA LEU A 511 22.21 10.89 13.23
C LEU A 511 21.97 12.06 12.26
N GLN A 512 20.78 12.66 12.31
CA GLN A 512 20.51 13.85 11.50
C GLN A 512 21.41 15.01 11.93
N GLU A 513 22.23 15.50 11.00
CA GLU A 513 23.04 16.69 11.21
C GLU A 513 22.19 17.93 10.93
N SER A 514 21.58 18.50 11.97
CA SER A 514 20.78 19.72 11.87
C SER A 514 21.08 20.69 13.01
N LYS A 515 20.82 21.99 12.79
CA LYS A 515 20.93 23.01 13.84
C LYS A 515 20.10 22.64 15.07
N SER A 516 18.89 22.09 14.85
CA SER A 516 17.98 21.66 15.91
C SER A 516 18.56 20.53 16.77
N VAL A 517 19.13 19.48 16.14
CA VAL A 517 19.75 18.36 16.86
C VAL A 517 21.01 18.82 17.61
N ALA A 518 21.82 19.68 17.01
CA ALA A 518 23.01 20.22 17.67
C ALA A 518 22.66 21.11 18.87
N CYS A 519 21.67 22.00 18.74
CA CYS A 519 21.17 22.80 19.87
C CYS A 519 20.58 21.91 20.97
N PHE A 520 19.93 20.81 20.61
CA PHE A 520 19.43 19.83 21.59
C PHE A 520 20.56 19.16 22.38
N LEU A 521 21.67 18.80 21.73
CA LEU A 521 22.87 18.30 22.42
C LEU A 521 23.48 19.35 23.36
N LEU A 522 23.56 20.61 22.90
CA LEU A 522 24.08 21.72 23.72
C LEU A 522 23.22 21.98 24.96
N ALA A 523 21.90 21.83 24.87
CA ALA A 523 21.03 21.96 26.04
C ALA A 523 21.31 20.91 27.14
N HIS A 524 21.99 19.81 26.79
CA HIS A 524 22.39 18.76 27.73
C HIS A 524 23.90 18.78 28.03
N SER A 525 24.61 19.87 27.70
CA SER A 525 26.06 19.97 27.90
C SER A 525 26.50 19.85 29.36
N ASP A 526 25.62 20.20 30.30
CA ASP A 526 25.90 20.22 31.74
C ASP A 526 26.15 18.82 32.30
N VAL A 527 25.66 17.78 31.62
CA VAL A 527 25.82 16.38 32.05
C VAL A 527 27.23 15.87 31.78
N ASN A 528 27.84 16.24 30.65
CA ASN A 528 29.20 15.84 30.29
C ASN A 528 29.79 16.78 29.22
N SER A 529 31.02 17.27 29.48
CA SER A 529 31.80 18.07 28.53
C SER A 529 31.97 17.42 27.14
N ALA A 530 31.95 16.09 27.07
CA ALA A 530 32.01 15.35 25.80
C ALA A 530 30.80 15.62 24.90
N ILE A 531 29.61 15.87 25.45
CA ILE A 531 28.39 16.17 24.68
C ILE A 531 28.54 17.52 23.99
N SER A 532 29.08 18.53 24.68
CA SER A 532 29.35 19.83 24.08
C SER A 532 30.32 19.73 22.91
N GLN A 533 31.37 18.91 23.03
CA GLN A 533 32.30 18.69 21.93
C GLN A 533 31.60 18.03 20.74
N VAL A 534 30.79 16.98 20.98
CA VAL A 534 30.03 16.31 19.92
C VAL A 534 29.06 17.28 19.21
N ALA A 535 28.43 18.19 19.95
CA ALA A 535 27.56 19.21 19.37
C ALA A 535 28.34 20.23 18.52
N ILE A 536 29.51 20.67 18.98
CA ILE A 536 30.40 21.56 18.21
C ILE A 536 30.89 20.86 16.94
N ASP A 537 31.26 19.58 17.03
CA ASP A 537 31.70 18.78 15.88
C ASP A 537 30.58 18.68 14.84
N MET A 538 29.33 18.43 15.27
CA MET A 538 28.16 18.42 14.38
C MET A 538 27.89 19.80 13.75
N LEU A 539 27.95 20.89 14.52
CA LEU A 539 27.80 22.26 14.02
C LEU A 539 28.89 22.61 13.00
N GLY A 540 30.12 22.14 13.23
CA GLY A 540 31.25 22.33 12.33
C GLY A 540 31.01 21.66 10.97
N LYS A 541 30.48 20.43 10.96
CA LYS A 541 30.12 19.72 9.72
C LYS A 541 29.06 20.46 8.90
N ILE A 542 28.01 20.97 9.55
CA ILE A 542 26.95 21.76 8.88
C ILE A 542 27.33 23.23 8.62
N GLN A 543 28.56 23.63 8.94
CA GLN A 543 29.07 25.00 8.78
C GLN A 543 28.25 26.07 9.51
N ALA A 544 27.61 25.73 10.63
CA ALA A 544 26.81 26.64 11.45
C ALA A 544 27.69 27.45 12.43
N HIS A 545 28.66 28.18 11.89
CA HIS A 545 29.70 28.90 12.64
C HIS A 545 29.15 29.91 13.65
N GLU A 546 28.03 30.57 13.34
CA GLU A 546 27.37 31.53 14.23
C GLU A 546 27.00 30.89 15.58
N ILE A 547 26.42 29.68 15.55
CA ILE A 547 26.00 28.96 16.77
C ILE A 547 27.25 28.49 17.55
N ILE A 548 28.29 28.02 16.85
CA ILE A 548 29.55 27.61 17.49
C ILE A 548 30.18 28.78 18.25
N ILE A 549 30.20 29.97 17.63
CA ILE A 549 30.75 31.18 18.25
C ILE A 549 29.97 31.53 19.52
N GLU A 550 28.64 31.50 19.49
CA GLU A 550 27.83 31.79 20.68
C GLU A 550 28.09 30.80 21.82
N VAL A 551 28.24 29.51 21.52
CA VAL A 551 28.60 28.49 22.51
C VAL A 551 29.99 28.73 23.09
N MET A 552 30.99 29.01 22.24
CA MET A 552 32.37 29.24 22.70
C MET A 552 32.49 30.51 23.56
N LEU A 553 31.71 31.55 23.23
CA LEU A 553 31.61 32.77 24.06
C LEU A 553 30.98 32.47 25.42
N GLY A 554 29.93 31.64 25.47
CA GLY A 554 29.33 31.17 26.72
C GLY A 554 30.28 30.34 27.58
N GLN A 555 31.18 29.56 26.97
CA GLN A 555 32.20 28.75 27.65
C GLN A 555 33.46 29.54 28.08
N GLY A 556 33.53 30.85 27.79
CA GLY A 556 34.71 31.67 28.09
C GLY A 556 35.90 31.46 27.15
N LYS A 557 35.78 30.67 26.07
CA LYS A 557 36.84 30.47 25.06
C LYS A 557 36.84 31.59 24.02
N VAL A 558 36.94 32.84 24.50
CA VAL A 558 36.69 34.04 23.68
C VAL A 558 37.71 34.20 22.55
N ILE A 559 38.99 33.88 22.79
CA ILE A 559 40.04 33.99 21.78
C ILE A 559 39.84 32.99 20.63
N ASP A 560 39.48 31.75 20.94
CA ASP A 560 39.25 30.74 19.91
C ASP A 560 37.96 31.04 19.12
N ALA A 561 36.93 31.56 19.80
CA ALA A 561 35.72 32.07 19.14
C ALA A 561 36.03 33.22 18.17
N LEU A 562 36.93 34.12 18.56
CA LEU A 562 37.35 35.27 17.76
C LEU A 562 38.14 34.83 16.52
N ARG A 563 39.00 33.82 16.66
CA ARG A 563 39.72 33.20 15.53
C ARG A 563 38.75 32.55 14.55
N LEU A 564 37.78 31.79 15.05
CA LEU A 564 36.76 31.14 14.22
C LEU A 564 35.91 32.18 13.48
N ALA A 565 35.46 33.23 14.18
CA ALA A 565 34.66 34.31 13.61
C ALA A 565 35.40 35.06 12.50
N LYS A 566 36.69 35.38 12.72
CA LYS A 566 37.56 36.01 11.73
C LYS A 566 37.65 35.16 10.44
N ASN A 567 37.78 33.85 10.60
CA ASN A 567 37.99 32.94 9.47
C ASN A 567 36.69 32.58 8.73
N SER A 568 35.53 32.61 9.39
CA SER A 568 34.26 32.11 8.82
C SER A 568 33.25 33.20 8.43
N LEU A 569 33.09 34.26 9.22
CA LEU A 569 32.13 35.34 8.93
C LEU A 569 32.74 36.52 8.14
N GLY A 570 34.08 36.60 8.12
CA GLY A 570 34.80 37.79 7.65
C GLY A 570 34.88 38.87 8.72
N LEU A 571 35.95 39.67 8.69
CA LEU A 571 36.27 40.69 9.71
C LEU A 571 35.15 41.70 9.97
N ASP A 572 34.33 41.98 8.96
CA ASP A 572 33.36 43.10 8.97
C ASP A 572 32.04 42.73 9.66
N LYS A 573 31.75 41.43 9.74
CA LYS A 573 30.48 40.91 10.28
C LYS A 573 30.58 40.46 11.74
N VAL A 574 31.76 40.57 12.36
CA VAL A 574 31.98 40.14 13.76
C VAL A 574 31.49 41.23 14.73
N PRO A 575 30.49 40.98 15.60
CA PRO A 575 29.93 41.99 16.49
C PRO A 575 30.83 42.26 17.70
N ALA A 576 31.46 43.44 17.77
CA ALA A 576 32.42 43.79 18.82
C ALA A 576 31.87 43.67 20.24
N ARG A 577 30.62 44.13 20.45
CA ARG A 577 29.97 44.13 21.78
C ARG A 577 29.87 42.74 22.39
N LYS A 578 29.42 41.74 21.62
CA LYS A 578 29.23 40.36 22.12
C LYS A 578 30.53 39.75 22.63
N PHE A 579 31.63 39.97 21.90
CA PHE A 579 32.95 39.45 22.28
C PHE A 579 33.56 40.19 23.47
N LEU A 580 33.39 41.52 23.55
CA LEU A 580 33.84 42.32 24.70
C LEU A 580 33.08 41.99 25.98
N GLU A 581 31.76 41.76 25.87
CA GLU A 581 30.94 41.33 27.00
C GLU A 581 31.36 39.95 27.52
N ALA A 582 31.59 38.99 26.61
CA ALA A 582 32.08 37.66 26.99
C ALA A 582 33.48 37.72 27.62
N ALA A 583 34.40 38.53 27.08
CA ALA A 583 35.74 38.72 27.65
C ALA A 583 35.70 39.42 29.02
N HIS A 584 34.75 40.32 29.23
CA HIS A 584 34.58 40.95 30.54
C HIS A 584 34.04 39.95 31.57
N LYS A 585 33.11 39.06 31.18
CA LYS A 585 32.57 38.00 32.04
C LYS A 585 33.61 36.96 32.46
N THR A 586 34.68 36.75 31.67
CA THR A 586 35.77 35.84 32.05
C THR A 586 36.65 36.34 33.20
N GLN A 587 36.58 37.63 33.56
CA GLN A 587 37.44 38.28 34.57
C GLN A 587 38.96 38.11 34.36
N ASP A 588 39.38 37.75 33.15
CA ASP A 588 40.78 37.66 32.75
C ASP A 588 41.16 38.92 31.96
N ASP A 589 41.98 39.76 32.59
CA ASP A 589 42.48 41.02 32.07
C ASP A 589 43.27 40.83 30.75
N LEU A 590 44.00 39.74 30.59
CA LEU A 590 44.78 39.47 29.37
C LEU A 590 43.87 39.12 28.19
N ILE A 591 42.81 38.35 28.43
CA ILE A 591 41.81 38.02 27.41
C ILE A 591 41.04 39.28 27.00
N PHE A 592 40.59 40.08 27.97
CA PHE A 592 39.88 41.33 27.68
C PHE A 592 40.75 42.32 26.90
N HIS A 593 42.01 42.53 27.31
CA HIS A 593 42.94 43.40 26.59
C HIS A 593 43.19 42.93 25.15
N SER A 594 43.38 41.62 24.94
CA SER A 594 43.62 41.03 23.63
C SER A 594 42.43 41.17 22.68
N VAL A 595 41.21 40.93 23.17
CA VAL A 595 39.97 41.09 22.39
C VAL A 595 39.73 42.57 22.06
N PHE A 596 39.94 43.48 23.02
CA PHE A 596 39.80 44.92 22.81
C PHE A 596 40.80 45.45 21.76
N LYS A 597 42.08 45.05 21.86
CA LYS A 597 43.11 45.39 20.87
C LYS A 597 42.80 44.83 19.49
N PHE A 598 42.26 43.62 19.40
CA PHE A 598 41.84 43.06 18.12
C PHE A 598 40.80 43.94 17.41
N PHE A 599 39.77 44.41 18.14
CA PHE A 599 38.75 45.28 17.53
C PHE A 599 39.27 46.70 17.24
N GLN A 600 40.22 47.23 18.02
CA GLN A 600 40.94 48.46 17.64
C GLN A 600 41.67 48.30 16.30
N MET A 601 42.38 47.17 16.13
CA MET A 601 43.09 46.87 14.88
C MET A 601 42.14 46.62 13.70
N ARG A 602 40.98 45.99 13.94
CA ARG A 602 39.90 45.86 12.94
C ARG A 602 39.41 47.24 12.50
N ASN A 603 39.06 48.11 13.45
CA ASN A 603 38.54 49.44 13.15
C ASN A 603 39.58 50.29 12.42
N MET A 604 40.86 50.17 12.78
CA MET A 604 41.95 50.86 12.11
C MET A 604 42.12 50.42 10.66
N ARG A 605 41.81 49.16 10.33
CA ARG A 605 41.83 48.66 8.95
C ARG A 605 40.58 49.03 8.15
N MET A 606 39.42 49.13 8.80
CA MET A 606 38.12 49.32 8.14
C MET A 606 37.69 50.79 8.03
N TYR A 607 38.02 51.57 9.05
CA TYR A 607 37.53 52.93 9.24
C TYR A 607 38.68 53.93 9.45
N GLU A 608 39.93 53.49 9.31
CA GLU A 608 41.16 54.27 9.57
C GLU A 608 41.21 54.91 10.97
N THR A 609 40.43 54.39 11.92
CA THR A 609 40.36 54.87 13.30
C THR A 609 40.36 53.73 14.30
N THR A 610 40.95 53.94 15.47
CA THR A 610 40.92 52.96 16.57
C THR A 610 39.64 53.07 17.42
N ALA A 611 38.81 54.08 17.17
CA ALA A 611 37.56 54.31 17.88
C ALA A 611 36.49 53.28 17.49
N PHE A 612 35.67 52.87 18.47
CA PHE A 612 34.50 52.04 18.20
C PHE A 612 33.34 52.89 17.66
N PRO A 613 32.66 52.45 16.60
CA PRO A 613 31.46 53.14 16.10
C PRO A 613 30.39 53.24 17.20
N LYS A 614 29.75 54.40 17.34
CA LYS A 614 28.66 54.62 18.32
C LYS A 614 27.51 53.61 18.15
N ALA A 615 27.30 53.11 16.93
CA ALA A 615 26.29 52.10 16.62
C ALA A 615 26.54 50.73 17.27
N GLU A 616 27.79 50.39 17.61
CA GLU A 616 28.13 49.08 18.23
C GLU A 616 27.87 49.05 19.76
N GLN A 617 27.55 50.19 20.39
CA GLN A 617 27.18 50.31 21.80
C GLN A 617 28.23 49.73 22.80
N CYS A 618 29.52 49.95 22.54
CA CYS A 618 30.63 49.44 23.36
C CYS A 618 31.13 50.42 24.45
N THR A 619 30.39 51.47 24.80
CA THR A 619 30.86 52.58 25.65
C THR A 619 31.30 52.15 27.05
N GLU A 620 30.58 51.21 27.67
CA GLU A 620 30.89 50.67 28.99
C GLU A 620 32.22 49.89 28.99
N PHE A 621 32.47 49.10 27.95
CA PHE A 621 33.71 48.33 27.80
C PHE A 621 34.93 49.22 27.50
N ILE A 622 34.73 50.36 26.83
CA ILE A 622 35.79 51.36 26.61
C ILE A 622 36.17 52.03 27.93
N GLN A 623 35.19 52.38 28.77
CA GLN A 623 35.45 52.91 30.11
C GLN A 623 36.17 51.89 30.99
N HIS A 624 35.75 50.62 30.95
CA HIS A 624 36.44 49.53 31.65
C HIS A 624 37.89 49.38 31.18
N PHE A 625 38.14 49.35 29.86
CA PHE A 625 39.50 49.27 29.32
C PHE A 625 40.38 50.43 29.79
N ASN A 626 39.87 51.65 29.76
CA ASN A 626 40.61 52.83 30.21
C ASN A 626 40.89 52.80 31.72
N ASN A 627 39.96 52.30 32.54
CA ASN A 627 40.15 52.22 33.99
C ASN A 627 41.16 51.12 34.38
N THR A 628 41.16 49.98 33.68
CA THR A 628 42.01 48.83 34.01
C THR A 628 43.40 48.90 33.37
N PHE A 629 43.53 49.48 32.17
CA PHE A 629 44.79 49.53 31.38
C PHE A 629 45.29 50.96 31.08
N SER A 630 44.94 51.94 31.92
CA SER A 630 45.49 53.30 31.82
C SER A 630 47.02 53.28 31.73
N ALA A 631 47.56 54.22 30.94
CA ALA A 631 48.96 54.32 30.51
C ALA A 631 50.03 54.35 31.63
N ASP A 632 49.64 54.30 32.90
CA ASP A 632 50.54 54.25 34.06
C ASP A 632 50.87 52.82 34.54
N SER A 633 50.24 51.76 34.02
CA SER A 633 50.57 50.36 34.39
C SER A 633 51.64 49.71 33.51
N THR A 634 52.03 50.35 32.39
CA THR A 634 53.11 49.90 31.50
C THR A 634 54.51 49.88 32.15
N ILE A 635 54.66 50.40 33.37
CA ILE A 635 55.93 50.41 34.12
C ILE A 635 56.02 49.27 35.15
N LYS A 636 54.93 48.55 35.48
CA LYS A 636 54.97 47.47 36.49
C LYS A 636 55.16 46.03 35.96
N MET A 637 54.99 45.76 34.66
CA MET A 637 55.23 44.42 34.09
C MET A 637 56.63 44.20 33.51
N GLN A 638 57.60 45.09 33.79
CA GLN A 638 59.02 44.85 33.48
C GLN A 638 59.89 44.52 34.69
N ILE A 639 59.35 44.51 35.92
CA ILE A 639 60.08 44.04 37.11
C ILE A 639 59.13 43.28 38.05
N SER A 640 58.90 42.01 37.75
CA SER A 640 58.74 40.90 38.71
C SER A 640 58.50 39.59 37.96
#